data_AF-A0A554MVP7-F1
#
_entry.id   AF-A0A554MVP7-F1
#
_cell.length_a   1.000
_cell.length_b   1.000
_cell.length_c   1.000
_cell.angle_alpha   90.00
_cell.angle_beta   90.00
_cell.angle_gamma   90.00
#
_symmetry.space_group_name_H-M   'P 1'
#
loop_
_entity.id
_entity.type
_entity.pdbx_description
1 polymer ?
#
loop_
_entity_poly.entity_id
_entity_poly.type
_entity_poly.pdbx_seq_one_letter_code
_entity_poly.pdbx_strand_id
1 'polypeptide(L)'
;MTRYGEDVRSVTMWHRLSPTTRDDTMTRGLRAELHDPLWLLGRQWQVGEFAGEDAGSPVTLELWCDHDPMGRVELAPDRDGTSPRDYDPHEDGPLEAMVERETVTTPAGDDQPGREVAAEAGRYFLARLDAELSGGAPAPNTFEGSLLLDPPDDDTDTAGERYLSVMRGRALDGYRLYERLTADGDIAAAEDWTGVSWGAVDLPYPGSGTAPDAYKRAAKAFVDWYADLYDEPASTSDRAWSADRMEYQFRASTGAGDAETVFRADEYAGGRLDRDDFTVETDPAASLAGDGADGSDLPDLDGMAADDGGTPDPSTPPGEGPPPDLSMLPTRVTFPGMSSPRWWEFEDGGVNLANMTVGPGELGKLLVTEFATLYGNDWFSVPLDVPIGSLTRITECRVTDTFGVVESVPPATEHTTATDDGTDHEVGTEATEGSLGGALVGSDGWNAFMHTGLPSHDRPGLLVPPVLAEHHESDPIERVLLARDELANMAFGIELVTEDAVGDPLRWREYSRPELAVDAVSPASDPDDEWVRLVNTGEASLDVAGWSVGTDDGDSYIFGDGSGDPLRLDADETLTLTTGTGTAVGDEYYWGRTDRDGPVWAGADEVTIRDATGDVVANEFIGTPGDVDPGLPDYRLVTDVRDHWFPLRMRAAGAAADGDAAWEIGDLRFELSRLLDADPGIPEPAGEVLEPGLKLYDEELTRAGLAVTRSYQLARWIGGSTHLWSGRRAGIGRGEGSSGLRFDVLQEPDVGDADGSREGGGL
;
A
#
# COMPACT_ATOMS: atom_id res chain seq x y z
N MET A 1 -5.35 50.00 -7.86
CA MET A 1 -5.13 50.96 -6.77
C MET A 1 -4.26 50.24 -5.74
N THR A 2 -3.02 50.73 -5.61
CA THR A 2 -2.03 50.48 -4.54
C THR A 2 -1.54 49.04 -4.28
N ARG A 3 -0.35 48.75 -4.83
CA ARG A 3 0.63 47.80 -4.29
C ARG A 3 1.05 48.25 -2.89
N TYR A 4 0.85 47.43 -1.86
CA TYR A 4 1.65 47.43 -0.64
C TYR A 4 1.70 46.00 -0.10
N GLY A 5 2.91 45.47 -0.11
CA GLY A 5 3.32 44.15 0.31
C GLY A 5 4.80 44.07 -0.05
N GLU A 6 5.54 45.11 0.38
CA GLU A 6 6.99 45.10 0.28
C GLU A 6 7.48 43.86 1.03
N ASP A 7 8.16 43.01 0.26
CA ASP A 7 9.12 42.02 0.68
C ASP A 7 9.96 42.59 1.85
N VAL A 8 9.52 42.38 3.10
CA VAL A 8 10.30 42.74 4.29
C VAL A 8 11.42 41.73 4.36
N ARG A 9 12.44 41.95 3.54
CA ARG A 9 13.73 41.31 3.70
C ARG A 9 14.22 41.69 5.07
N SER A 10 14.12 40.75 6.01
CA SER A 10 14.88 40.78 7.25
C SER A 10 16.33 41.04 6.86
N VAL A 11 16.80 42.27 7.07
CA VAL A 11 18.24 42.56 6.99
C VAL A 11 18.82 41.95 8.25
N THR A 12 19.16 40.67 8.20
CA THR A 12 19.97 40.01 9.21
C THR A 12 21.34 40.69 9.19
N MET A 13 21.51 41.70 10.04
CA MET A 13 22.82 42.34 10.25
C MET A 13 23.66 41.40 11.09
N TRP A 14 24.53 40.66 10.44
CA TRP A 14 25.59 39.91 11.11
C TRP A 14 26.60 40.92 11.66
N HIS A 15 26.52 41.21 12.95
CA HIS A 15 27.63 41.84 13.64
C HIS A 15 28.75 40.81 13.75
N ARG A 16 29.66 40.80 12.77
CA ARG A 16 30.90 40.02 12.90
C ARG A 16 31.69 40.62 14.06
N LEU A 17 31.63 39.96 15.21
CA LEU A 17 32.59 40.15 16.28
C LEU A 17 33.95 39.72 15.73
N SER A 18 34.71 40.67 15.20
CA SER A 18 36.11 40.44 14.88
C SER A 18 36.91 40.63 16.17
N PRO A 19 37.47 39.57 16.76
CA PRO A 19 38.33 39.72 17.92
C PRO A 19 39.56 40.52 17.49
N THR A 20 39.63 41.78 17.92
CA THR A 20 40.87 42.55 17.85
C THR A 20 41.78 42.07 18.97
N THR A 21 42.78 41.27 18.61
CA THR A 21 43.80 40.81 19.54
C THR A 21 44.56 42.02 20.08
N ARG A 22 44.61 42.17 21.41
CA ARG A 22 45.43 43.22 22.06
C ARG A 22 46.94 42.96 21.96
N ASP A 23 47.30 41.74 21.57
CA ASP A 23 48.67 41.25 21.41
C ASP A 23 48.70 40.32 20.19
N ASP A 24 49.17 40.86 19.07
CA ASP A 24 49.29 40.24 17.76
C ASP A 24 50.25 39.05 17.74
N THR A 25 51.06 38.86 18.78
CA THR A 25 51.88 37.65 18.92
C THR A 25 51.08 36.45 19.40
N MET A 26 49.91 36.67 20.03
CA MET A 26 49.11 35.67 20.75
C MET A 26 49.92 34.80 21.72
N THR A 27 51.15 35.19 22.06
CA THR A 27 52.12 34.26 22.67
C THR A 27 51.67 33.84 24.05
N ARG A 28 51.06 34.76 24.82
CA ARG A 28 50.52 34.44 26.15
C ARG A 28 49.30 33.53 26.10
N GLY A 29 48.41 33.72 25.12
CA GLY A 29 47.24 32.85 24.91
C GLY A 29 47.66 31.46 24.44
N LEU A 30 48.60 31.39 23.50
CA LEU A 30 49.17 30.14 22.98
C LEU A 30 50.01 29.38 24.02
N ARG A 31 50.55 30.06 25.05
CA ARG A 31 51.25 29.40 26.15
C ARG A 31 50.33 28.66 27.12
N ALA A 32 49.03 28.92 27.08
CA ALA A 32 48.05 28.36 28.02
C ALA A 32 48.54 28.43 29.49
N GLU A 33 49.03 29.61 29.91
CA GLU A 33 49.66 29.78 31.23
C GLU A 33 48.64 29.52 32.36
N LEU A 34 48.83 28.42 33.09
CA LEU A 34 48.04 28.06 34.27
C LEU A 34 48.42 28.98 35.44
N HIS A 35 47.56 29.94 35.77
CA HIS A 35 47.81 30.91 36.85
C HIS A 35 47.74 30.29 38.24
N ASP A 36 46.82 29.35 38.45
CA ASP A 36 46.66 28.65 39.72
C ASP A 36 46.41 27.15 39.47
N PRO A 37 47.48 26.36 39.32
CA PRO A 37 47.36 24.91 39.18
C PRO A 37 46.70 24.25 40.40
N LEU A 38 46.86 24.82 41.60
CA LEU A 38 46.28 24.26 42.83
C LEU A 38 44.77 24.47 42.87
N TRP A 39 44.26 25.58 42.36
CA TRP A 39 42.81 25.78 42.20
C TRP A 39 42.20 24.79 41.21
N LEU A 40 42.86 24.52 40.08
CA LEU A 40 42.41 23.51 39.12
C LEU A 40 42.40 22.12 39.77
N LEU A 41 43.52 21.69 40.37
CA LEU A 41 43.58 20.41 41.09
C LEU A 41 42.53 20.33 42.22
N GLY A 42 42.29 21.44 42.94
CA GLY A 42 41.25 21.52 43.95
C GLY A 42 39.83 21.41 43.38
N ARG A 43 39.58 21.91 42.16
CA ARG A 43 38.32 21.72 41.44
C ARG A 43 38.15 20.29 40.95
N GLN A 44 39.21 19.68 40.41
CA GLN A 44 39.23 18.26 40.02
C GLN A 44 38.91 17.37 41.23
N TRP A 45 39.53 17.64 42.39
CA TRP A 45 39.20 16.96 43.65
C TRP A 45 37.74 17.17 44.08
N GLN A 46 37.23 18.41 43.97
CA GLN A 46 35.85 18.72 44.37
C GLN A 46 34.79 18.02 43.50
N VAL A 47 35.06 17.81 42.22
CA VAL A 47 34.16 17.07 41.31
C VAL A 47 34.41 15.56 41.30
N GLY A 48 35.31 15.07 42.17
CA GLY A 48 35.59 13.64 42.31
C GLY A 48 36.56 13.06 41.27
N GLU A 49 37.20 13.88 40.44
CA GLU A 49 38.07 13.41 39.34
C GLU A 49 39.33 12.66 39.85
N PHE A 50 39.79 12.93 41.08
CA PHE A 50 40.88 12.16 41.71
C PHE A 50 40.43 10.84 42.35
N ALA A 51 39.12 10.63 42.49
CA ALA A 51 38.56 9.31 42.75
C ALA A 51 38.32 8.54 41.43
N GLY A 52 38.64 9.14 40.28
CA GLY A 52 38.42 8.56 38.96
C GLY A 52 38.96 7.14 38.86
N GLU A 53 38.14 6.26 38.32
CA GLU A 53 38.52 4.89 37.99
C GLU A 53 39.53 4.93 36.83
N ASP A 54 40.51 4.03 36.84
CA ASP A 54 41.53 3.90 35.79
C ASP A 54 40.89 3.30 34.53
N ALA A 55 40.07 4.10 33.84
CA ALA A 55 39.31 3.68 32.67
C ALA A 55 40.16 3.91 31.42
N GLY A 56 40.81 2.84 30.95
CA GLY A 56 41.46 2.85 29.65
C GLY A 56 40.47 3.18 28.54
N SER A 57 40.90 3.94 27.54
CA SER A 57 40.06 4.16 26.35
C SER A 57 40.22 3.01 25.37
N PRO A 58 39.15 2.54 24.70
CA PRO A 58 39.24 1.58 23.61
C PRO A 58 40.25 2.04 22.53
N VAL A 59 41.25 1.23 22.23
CA VAL A 59 42.19 1.44 21.11
C VAL A 59 41.98 0.44 20.00
N THR A 60 41.64 -0.80 20.31
CA THR A 60 41.29 -1.83 19.32
C THR A 60 40.02 -2.52 19.76
N LEU A 61 39.16 -2.86 18.81
CA LEU A 61 37.95 -3.63 19.02
C LEU A 61 37.93 -4.80 18.03
N GLU A 62 37.64 -5.99 18.53
CA GLU A 62 37.49 -7.23 17.77
C GLU A 62 36.08 -7.79 18.01
N LEU A 63 35.33 -8.10 16.95
CA LEU A 63 34.00 -8.71 17.03
C LEU A 63 33.98 -10.08 16.35
N TRP A 64 33.20 -10.97 16.93
CA TRP A 64 32.72 -12.21 16.33
C TRP A 64 31.20 -12.14 16.23
N CYS A 65 30.68 -12.53 15.07
CA CYS A 65 29.26 -12.44 14.73
C CYS A 65 28.77 -13.76 14.13
N ASP A 66 27.58 -14.16 14.56
CA ASP A 66 26.81 -15.19 13.88
C ASP A 66 25.75 -14.53 13.01
N HIS A 67 25.50 -15.12 11.84
CA HIS A 67 24.48 -14.66 10.90
C HIS A 67 23.55 -15.82 10.58
N ASP A 68 22.29 -15.70 10.96
CA ASP A 68 21.24 -16.64 10.57
C ASP A 68 20.50 -16.04 9.37
N PRO A 69 20.72 -16.54 8.13
CA PRO A 69 20.03 -16.00 6.97
C PRO A 69 18.55 -16.34 7.00
N MET A 70 17.73 -15.45 6.46
CA MET A 70 16.32 -15.69 6.19
C MET A 70 16.21 -16.73 5.08
N GLY A 71 15.44 -17.79 5.32
CA GLY A 71 15.34 -18.91 4.38
C GLY A 71 13.91 -19.37 4.08
N ARG A 72 12.93 -18.92 4.86
CA ARG A 72 11.53 -19.37 4.72
C ARG A 72 10.57 -18.20 4.92
N VAL A 73 9.50 -18.19 4.14
CA VAL A 73 8.39 -17.25 4.28
C VAL A 73 7.06 -17.99 4.18
N GLU A 74 6.10 -17.60 5.00
CA GLU A 74 4.71 -18.05 4.95
C GLU A 74 3.81 -16.82 4.82
N LEU A 75 3.04 -16.73 3.73
CA LEU A 75 2.08 -15.65 3.52
C LEU A 75 0.70 -16.05 4.05
N ALA A 76 -0.01 -15.11 4.65
CA ALA A 76 -1.35 -15.28 5.22
C ALA A 76 -1.46 -16.51 6.17
N PRO A 77 -0.62 -16.61 7.22
CA PRO A 77 -0.52 -17.78 8.10
C PRO A 77 -1.84 -18.19 8.79
N ASP A 78 -2.80 -17.26 8.90
CA ASP A 78 -4.11 -17.52 9.51
C ASP A 78 -5.17 -18.04 8.52
N ARG A 79 -4.82 -18.19 7.23
CA ARG A 79 -5.72 -18.67 6.18
C ARG A 79 -5.52 -20.16 5.92
N ASP A 80 -6.61 -20.91 5.78
CA ASP A 80 -6.55 -22.33 5.46
C ASP A 80 -5.84 -22.59 4.12
N GLY A 81 -4.93 -23.56 4.10
CA GLY A 81 -4.25 -24.02 2.88
C GLY A 81 -2.98 -23.26 2.50
N THR A 82 -2.52 -22.33 3.34
CA THR A 82 -1.19 -21.73 3.21
C THR A 82 -0.12 -22.70 3.73
N SER A 83 1.10 -22.57 3.20
CA SER A 83 2.25 -23.31 3.70
C SER A 83 3.53 -22.49 3.56
N PRO A 84 4.51 -22.66 4.45
CA PRO A 84 5.80 -22.00 4.32
C PRO A 84 6.56 -22.51 3.10
N ARG A 85 7.22 -21.60 2.39
CA ARG A 85 8.07 -21.86 1.23
C ARG A 85 9.49 -21.39 1.46
N ASP A 86 10.40 -21.91 0.66
CA ASP A 86 11.77 -21.41 0.60
C ASP A 86 11.80 -19.98 0.05
N TYR A 87 12.74 -19.20 0.56
CA TYR A 87 12.97 -17.83 0.15
C TYR A 87 14.47 -17.53 0.17
N ASP A 88 15.01 -17.14 -0.97
CA ASP A 88 16.36 -16.62 -1.12
C ASP A 88 16.31 -15.13 -1.48
N PRO A 89 16.73 -14.22 -0.57
CA PRO A 89 16.82 -12.79 -0.85
C PRO A 89 17.62 -12.41 -2.09
N HIS A 90 18.51 -13.26 -2.61
CA HIS A 90 19.31 -12.97 -3.79
C HIS A 90 18.62 -13.38 -5.10
N GLU A 91 17.78 -14.41 -5.08
CA GLU A 91 17.10 -14.95 -6.26
C GLU A 91 15.64 -14.48 -6.37
N ASP A 92 14.91 -14.49 -5.26
CA ASP A 92 13.45 -14.24 -5.23
C ASP A 92 13.08 -12.75 -5.18
N GLY A 93 14.04 -11.87 -4.88
CA GLY A 93 13.82 -10.43 -4.86
C GLY A 93 13.48 -9.85 -3.48
N PRO A 94 13.03 -8.58 -3.43
CA PRO A 94 12.67 -7.90 -2.19
C PRO A 94 11.46 -8.54 -1.52
N LEU A 95 11.45 -8.56 -0.19
CA LEU A 95 10.35 -9.12 0.58
C LEU A 95 9.05 -8.34 0.38
N GLU A 96 9.11 -7.01 0.18
CA GLU A 96 7.94 -6.19 -0.12
C GLU A 96 7.23 -6.65 -1.40
N ALA A 97 7.94 -6.89 -2.51
CA ALA A 97 7.30 -7.34 -3.74
C ALA A 97 6.62 -8.71 -3.55
N MET A 98 7.26 -9.64 -2.84
CA MET A 98 6.67 -10.95 -2.57
C MET A 98 5.42 -10.89 -1.67
N VAL A 99 5.42 -10.02 -0.68
CA VAL A 99 4.31 -9.89 0.30
C VAL A 99 3.17 -9.07 -0.29
N GLU A 100 3.49 -7.97 -0.97
CA GLU A 100 2.50 -6.97 -1.39
C GLU A 100 1.80 -7.33 -2.69
N ARG A 101 2.44 -8.15 -3.55
CA ARG A 101 1.99 -8.46 -4.90
C ARG A 101 0.53 -8.91 -4.98
N GLU A 102 -0.13 -8.37 -5.97
CA GLU A 102 -1.47 -8.74 -6.40
C GLU A 102 -1.45 -9.26 -7.83
N THR A 103 -2.55 -9.86 -8.24
CA THR A 103 -2.72 -10.31 -9.62
C THR A 103 -3.09 -9.12 -10.50
N VAL A 104 -2.46 -8.99 -11.67
CA VAL A 104 -2.69 -7.90 -12.64
C VAL A 104 -2.99 -8.45 -14.04
N THR A 105 -2.15 -9.36 -14.53
CA THR A 105 -2.11 -9.90 -15.90
C THR A 105 -2.72 -11.28 -16.04
N THR A 106 -2.93 -11.99 -14.93
CA THR A 106 -3.57 -13.31 -14.87
C THR A 106 -4.79 -13.33 -13.93
N PRO A 107 -5.74 -12.39 -14.09
CA PRO A 107 -6.86 -12.23 -13.16
C PRO A 107 -7.67 -13.54 -13.01
N ALA A 108 -8.25 -13.71 -11.82
CA ALA A 108 -8.95 -14.95 -11.48
C ALA A 108 -10.35 -14.98 -12.10
N GLY A 109 -10.74 -16.09 -12.72
CA GLY A 109 -12.10 -16.23 -13.26
C GLY A 109 -12.24 -15.72 -14.69
N ASP A 110 -13.30 -14.95 -14.96
CA ASP A 110 -13.62 -14.41 -16.29
C ASP A 110 -13.11 -12.97 -16.49
N ASP A 111 -12.45 -12.40 -15.47
CA ASP A 111 -11.89 -11.05 -15.51
C ASP A 111 -10.75 -10.96 -16.54
N GLN A 112 -10.57 -9.79 -17.14
CA GLN A 112 -9.52 -9.52 -18.12
C GLN A 112 -8.61 -8.40 -17.60
N PRO A 113 -7.31 -8.41 -17.92
CA PRO A 113 -6.45 -7.29 -17.59
C PRO A 113 -6.92 -6.03 -18.32
N GLY A 114 -6.55 -4.86 -17.78
CA GLY A 114 -6.82 -3.57 -18.40
C GLY A 114 -6.44 -3.52 -19.88
N ARG A 115 -7.28 -2.87 -20.69
CA ARG A 115 -7.12 -2.86 -22.16
C ARG A 115 -5.81 -2.24 -22.62
N GLU A 116 -5.19 -1.36 -21.83
CA GLU A 116 -3.85 -0.85 -22.11
C GLU A 116 -2.79 -1.94 -21.99
N VAL A 117 -2.75 -2.67 -20.87
CA VAL A 117 -1.81 -3.79 -20.63
C VAL A 117 -1.92 -4.84 -21.75
N ALA A 118 -3.15 -5.23 -22.11
CA ALA A 118 -3.40 -6.17 -23.21
C ALA A 118 -2.83 -5.65 -24.54
N ALA A 119 -3.05 -4.37 -24.86
CA ALA A 119 -2.57 -3.77 -26.11
C ALA A 119 -1.04 -3.60 -26.13
N GLU A 120 -0.43 -3.23 -25.01
CA GLU A 120 1.03 -3.11 -24.88
C GLU A 120 1.73 -4.46 -25.04
N ALA A 121 1.20 -5.51 -24.40
CA ALA A 121 1.67 -6.88 -24.55
C ALA A 121 1.58 -7.34 -26.02
N GLY A 122 0.46 -7.05 -26.71
CA GLY A 122 0.29 -7.34 -28.13
C GLY A 122 1.32 -6.60 -29.00
N ARG A 123 1.62 -5.33 -28.68
CA ARG A 123 2.66 -4.55 -29.37
C ARG A 123 4.06 -5.10 -29.11
N TYR A 124 4.35 -5.54 -27.90
CA TYR A 124 5.62 -6.17 -27.56
C TYR A 124 5.83 -7.47 -28.35
N PHE A 125 4.80 -8.31 -28.47
CA PHE A 125 4.86 -9.51 -29.31
C PHE A 125 5.18 -9.17 -30.78
N LEU A 126 4.51 -8.16 -31.35
CA LEU A 126 4.80 -7.70 -32.70
C LEU A 126 6.23 -7.17 -32.84
N ALA A 127 6.75 -6.46 -31.84
CA ALA A 127 8.15 -6.01 -31.83
C ALA A 127 9.13 -7.20 -31.79
N ARG A 128 8.82 -8.28 -31.06
CA ARG A 128 9.62 -9.52 -31.07
C ARG A 128 9.59 -10.20 -32.43
N LEU A 129 8.42 -10.24 -33.07
CA LEU A 129 8.28 -10.76 -34.43
C LEU A 129 9.08 -9.93 -35.45
N ASP A 130 9.09 -8.60 -35.33
CA ASP A 130 9.86 -7.72 -36.22
C ASP A 130 11.37 -7.98 -36.12
N ALA A 131 11.85 -8.26 -34.90
CA ALA A 131 13.26 -8.56 -34.65
C ALA A 131 13.68 -9.95 -35.19
N GLU A 132 12.80 -10.95 -35.13
CA GLU A 132 13.11 -12.34 -35.53
C GLU A 132 12.78 -12.66 -36.99
N LEU A 133 11.73 -12.04 -37.56
CA LEU A 133 11.26 -12.33 -38.92
C LEU A 133 11.97 -11.45 -39.95
N SER A 134 12.58 -12.07 -40.96
CA SER A 134 13.25 -11.34 -42.05
C SER A 134 12.31 -10.48 -42.92
N GLY A 135 10.99 -10.72 -42.85
CA GLY A 135 9.97 -9.96 -43.57
C GLY A 135 9.35 -8.80 -42.77
N GLY A 136 9.79 -8.59 -41.53
CA GLY A 136 9.15 -7.70 -40.56
C GLY A 136 7.91 -8.32 -39.92
N ALA A 137 7.37 -7.64 -38.90
CA ALA A 137 6.16 -8.09 -38.21
C ALA A 137 4.91 -8.04 -39.13
N PRO A 138 4.03 -9.05 -39.08
CA PRO A 138 2.71 -8.97 -39.71
C PRO A 138 1.88 -7.82 -39.12
N ALA A 139 0.96 -7.27 -39.91
CA ALA A 139 0.01 -6.29 -39.37
C ALA A 139 -0.98 -6.99 -38.42
N PRO A 140 -1.46 -6.33 -37.35
CA PRO A 140 -2.39 -6.91 -36.38
C PRO A 140 -3.62 -7.55 -37.03
N ASN A 141 -4.23 -6.89 -38.01
CA ASN A 141 -5.41 -7.37 -38.74
C ASN A 141 -5.17 -8.59 -39.65
N THR A 142 -3.95 -9.13 -39.70
CA THR A 142 -3.66 -10.41 -40.37
C THR A 142 -3.86 -11.61 -39.47
N PHE A 143 -3.95 -11.40 -38.16
CA PHE A 143 -4.31 -12.42 -37.17
C PHE A 143 -5.83 -12.64 -37.17
N GLU A 144 -6.26 -13.70 -36.49
CA GLU A 144 -7.69 -13.98 -36.29
C GLU A 144 -8.36 -12.82 -35.55
N GLY A 145 -9.58 -12.46 -35.92
CA GLY A 145 -10.30 -11.33 -35.34
C GLY A 145 -10.48 -11.42 -33.82
N SER A 146 -10.56 -12.64 -33.26
CA SER A 146 -10.63 -12.90 -31.82
C SER A 146 -9.38 -12.49 -31.04
N LEU A 147 -8.26 -12.27 -31.72
CA LEU A 147 -6.99 -11.81 -31.14
C LEU A 147 -6.78 -10.30 -31.32
N LEU A 148 -7.73 -9.58 -31.90
CA LEU A 148 -7.71 -8.13 -31.93
C LEU A 148 -8.27 -7.59 -30.62
N LEU A 149 -7.77 -6.43 -30.20
CA LEU A 149 -8.29 -5.74 -29.03
C LEU A 149 -9.76 -5.34 -29.25
N ASP A 150 -10.62 -5.90 -28.42
CA ASP A 150 -12.06 -5.66 -28.35
C ASP A 150 -12.38 -4.54 -27.34
N PRO A 151 -13.57 -3.92 -27.40
CA PRO A 151 -13.99 -2.97 -26.38
C PRO A 151 -14.09 -3.66 -25.01
N PRO A 152 -13.86 -2.94 -23.89
CA PRO A 152 -14.16 -3.44 -22.56
C PRO A 152 -15.67 -3.63 -22.36
N ASP A 153 -16.01 -4.48 -21.39
CA ASP A 153 -17.39 -4.65 -20.92
C ASP A 153 -17.72 -3.63 -19.82
N ASP A 154 -16.71 -3.15 -19.06
CA ASP A 154 -16.85 -2.18 -17.97
C ASP A 154 -16.79 -0.70 -18.44
N ASP A 155 -17.21 0.19 -17.54
CA ASP A 155 -17.23 1.64 -17.74
C ASP A 155 -15.82 2.19 -18.03
N THR A 156 -15.74 3.16 -18.94
CA THR A 156 -14.52 3.95 -19.22
C THR A 156 -14.83 5.44 -19.24
N ASP A 157 -13.86 6.27 -18.87
CA ASP A 157 -14.01 7.71 -18.98
C ASP A 157 -13.77 8.21 -20.43
N THR A 158 -13.90 9.52 -20.64
CA THR A 158 -13.64 10.13 -21.94
C THR A 158 -12.17 9.96 -22.40
N ALA A 159 -11.21 9.77 -21.50
CA ALA A 159 -9.82 9.48 -21.87
C ALA A 159 -9.65 8.03 -22.35
N GLY A 160 -10.20 7.06 -21.63
CA GLY A 160 -10.26 5.65 -21.99
C GLY A 160 -10.96 5.43 -23.33
N GLU A 161 -12.10 6.06 -23.57
CA GLU A 161 -12.79 5.99 -24.87
C GLU A 161 -11.94 6.55 -26.02
N ARG A 162 -11.20 7.65 -25.79
CA ARG A 162 -10.27 8.19 -26.80
C ARG A 162 -9.14 7.22 -27.09
N TYR A 163 -8.58 6.58 -26.07
CA TYR A 163 -7.55 5.55 -26.24
C TYR A 163 -8.10 4.36 -27.07
N LEU A 164 -9.25 3.84 -26.69
CA LEU A 164 -9.91 2.72 -27.37
C LEU A 164 -10.28 3.05 -28.82
N SER A 165 -10.70 4.29 -29.11
CA SER A 165 -10.99 4.72 -30.48
C SER A 165 -9.78 4.59 -31.44
N VAL A 166 -8.56 4.66 -30.90
CA VAL A 166 -7.31 4.49 -31.65
C VAL A 166 -6.90 3.03 -31.73
N MET A 167 -7.05 2.26 -30.65
CA MET A 167 -6.48 0.92 -30.50
C MET A 167 -7.41 -0.21 -30.95
N ARG A 168 -8.73 -0.08 -30.76
CA ARG A 168 -9.72 -1.12 -31.06
C ARG A 168 -9.62 -1.57 -32.53
N GLY A 169 -9.52 -2.89 -32.73
CA GLY A 169 -9.35 -3.51 -34.05
C GLY A 169 -8.03 -3.18 -34.78
N ARG A 170 -7.11 -2.45 -34.13
CA ARG A 170 -5.78 -2.08 -34.67
C ARG A 170 -4.63 -2.58 -33.82
N ALA A 171 -4.86 -2.94 -32.56
CA ALA A 171 -3.91 -3.61 -31.69
C ALA A 171 -4.24 -5.10 -31.56
N LEU A 172 -3.23 -5.92 -31.28
CA LEU A 172 -3.44 -7.29 -30.80
C LEU A 172 -3.77 -7.26 -29.31
N ASP A 173 -4.66 -8.14 -28.90
CA ASP A 173 -4.89 -8.46 -27.51
C ASP A 173 -3.80 -9.44 -27.04
N GLY A 174 -2.81 -8.93 -26.32
CA GLY A 174 -1.68 -9.70 -25.81
C GLY A 174 -2.08 -10.71 -24.75
N TYR A 175 -3.13 -10.45 -23.97
CA TYR A 175 -3.64 -11.38 -22.96
C TYR A 175 -4.25 -12.61 -23.62
N ARG A 176 -5.20 -12.42 -24.55
CA ARG A 176 -5.80 -13.53 -25.31
C ARG A 176 -4.77 -14.30 -26.12
N LEU A 177 -3.75 -13.60 -26.62
CA LEU A 177 -2.62 -14.24 -27.29
C LEU A 177 -1.82 -15.13 -26.31
N TYR A 178 -1.51 -14.61 -25.12
CA TYR A 178 -0.82 -15.37 -24.07
C TYR A 178 -1.61 -16.61 -23.68
N GLU A 179 -2.90 -16.48 -23.32
CA GLU A 179 -3.78 -17.59 -22.97
C GLU A 179 -3.81 -18.68 -24.05
N ARG A 180 -3.94 -18.28 -25.32
CA ARG A 180 -3.99 -19.24 -26.43
C ARG A 180 -2.66 -19.95 -26.66
N LEU A 181 -1.54 -19.25 -26.43
CA LEU A 181 -0.20 -19.81 -26.55
C LEU A 181 0.16 -20.76 -25.39
N THR A 182 -0.42 -20.55 -24.20
CA THR A 182 -0.16 -21.34 -22.99
C THR A 182 -1.25 -22.36 -22.65
N ALA A 183 -2.31 -22.46 -23.49
CA ALA A 183 -3.42 -23.41 -23.31
C ALA A 183 -3.02 -24.89 -23.17
N ASP A 184 -1.84 -25.26 -23.66
CA ASP A 184 -1.24 -26.58 -23.46
C ASP A 184 -0.01 -26.47 -22.54
N GLY A 185 -0.13 -27.02 -21.34
CA GLY A 185 0.90 -26.94 -20.31
C GLY A 185 2.22 -27.61 -20.69
N ASP A 186 2.20 -28.67 -21.52
CA ASP A 186 3.44 -29.34 -21.96
C ASP A 186 4.22 -28.44 -22.94
N ILE A 187 3.50 -27.66 -23.75
CA ILE A 187 4.11 -26.66 -24.62
C ILE A 187 4.59 -25.46 -23.78
N ALA A 188 3.76 -24.93 -22.89
CA ALA A 188 4.10 -23.79 -22.04
C ALA A 188 5.40 -24.05 -21.24
N ALA A 189 5.55 -25.25 -20.68
CA ALA A 189 6.72 -25.64 -19.88
C ALA A 189 7.99 -25.95 -20.71
N ALA A 190 7.90 -26.05 -22.05
CA ALA A 190 9.05 -26.40 -22.87
C ALA A 190 10.06 -25.25 -22.96
N GLU A 191 11.33 -25.50 -22.63
CA GLU A 191 12.42 -24.49 -22.71
C GLU A 191 12.60 -23.91 -24.13
N ASP A 192 12.38 -24.72 -25.18
CA ASP A 192 12.49 -24.32 -26.57
C ASP A 192 11.31 -24.83 -27.41
N TRP A 193 10.58 -23.88 -28.01
CA TRP A 193 9.40 -24.16 -28.82
C TRP A 193 9.70 -24.59 -30.25
N THR A 194 10.93 -24.42 -30.75
CA THR A 194 11.31 -24.81 -32.11
C THR A 194 11.21 -26.32 -32.33
N GLY A 195 11.55 -27.11 -31.31
CA GLY A 195 11.48 -28.57 -31.30
C GLY A 195 10.11 -29.16 -30.98
N VAL A 196 9.15 -28.34 -30.53
CA VAL A 196 7.82 -28.79 -30.10
C VAL A 196 6.91 -29.05 -31.30
N SER A 197 6.10 -30.11 -31.20
CA SER A 197 5.09 -30.46 -32.20
C SER A 197 3.77 -29.70 -31.94
N TRP A 198 3.61 -28.56 -32.60
CA TRP A 198 2.39 -27.72 -32.61
C TRP A 198 1.19 -28.35 -33.35
N GLY A 199 1.12 -29.68 -33.45
CA GLY A 199 0.05 -30.38 -34.15
C GLY A 199 -1.24 -30.54 -33.34
N ALA A 200 -1.15 -30.39 -32.01
CA ALA A 200 -2.27 -30.50 -31.07
C ALA A 200 -2.72 -29.14 -30.52
N VAL A 201 -1.91 -28.10 -30.70
CA VAL A 201 -2.12 -26.75 -30.17
C VAL A 201 -2.22 -25.78 -31.33
N ASP A 202 -3.26 -24.94 -31.29
CA ASP A 202 -3.51 -23.97 -32.33
C ASP A 202 -2.58 -22.76 -32.17
N LEU A 203 -1.44 -22.80 -32.85
CA LEU A 203 -0.50 -21.69 -32.88
C LEU A 203 -1.07 -20.57 -33.78
N PRO A 204 -1.35 -19.36 -33.25
CA PRO A 204 -2.03 -18.28 -33.96
C PRO A 204 -1.12 -17.58 -35.00
N TYR A 205 -0.65 -18.33 -36.00
CA TYR A 205 0.23 -17.85 -37.05
C TYR A 205 -0.57 -17.28 -38.24
N PRO A 206 -0.40 -16.00 -38.61
CA PRO A 206 -1.19 -15.36 -39.66
C PRO A 206 -0.79 -15.77 -41.09
N GLY A 207 0.29 -16.56 -41.24
CA GLY A 207 0.76 -17.05 -42.54
C GLY A 207 0.13 -18.38 -42.95
N SER A 208 0.37 -18.78 -44.20
CA SER A 208 -0.03 -20.10 -44.70
C SER A 208 1.05 -21.16 -44.44
N GLY A 209 0.64 -22.36 -44.00
CA GLY A 209 1.55 -23.48 -43.75
C GLY A 209 2.06 -23.54 -42.31
N THR A 210 3.18 -24.23 -42.10
CA THR A 210 3.79 -24.38 -40.77
C THR A 210 4.49 -23.09 -40.35
N ALA A 211 4.29 -22.66 -39.10
CA ALA A 211 4.97 -21.51 -38.54
C ALA A 211 6.50 -21.68 -38.57
N PRO A 212 7.27 -20.69 -39.03
CA PRO A 212 8.73 -20.73 -39.02
C PRO A 212 9.30 -20.79 -37.60
N ASP A 213 10.51 -21.36 -37.43
CA ASP A 213 11.19 -21.40 -36.13
C ASP A 213 11.42 -20.01 -35.53
N ALA A 214 11.60 -18.98 -36.38
CA ALA A 214 11.69 -17.59 -35.94
C ALA A 214 10.41 -17.09 -35.25
N TYR A 215 9.24 -17.48 -35.75
CA TYR A 215 7.96 -17.17 -35.10
C TYR A 215 7.87 -17.85 -33.73
N LYS A 216 8.23 -19.15 -33.67
CA LYS A 216 8.18 -19.93 -32.43
C LYS A 216 9.11 -19.36 -31.35
N ARG A 217 10.33 -18.92 -31.72
CA ARG A 217 11.25 -18.23 -30.80
C ARG A 217 10.68 -16.91 -30.29
N ALA A 218 10.11 -16.09 -31.18
CA ALA A 218 9.47 -14.83 -30.78
C ALA A 218 8.27 -15.06 -29.86
N ALA A 219 7.44 -16.08 -30.13
CA ALA A 219 6.31 -16.46 -29.30
C ALA A 219 6.74 -16.96 -27.92
N LYS A 220 7.78 -17.80 -27.83
CA LYS A 220 8.35 -18.23 -26.55
C LYS A 220 8.91 -17.07 -25.76
N ALA A 221 9.70 -16.21 -26.40
CA ALA A 221 10.26 -15.02 -25.75
C ALA A 221 9.18 -14.01 -25.29
N PHE A 222 8.02 -13.98 -25.97
CA PHE A 222 6.86 -13.22 -25.52
C PHE A 222 6.21 -13.85 -24.30
N VAL A 223 5.95 -15.16 -24.31
CA VAL A 223 5.35 -15.88 -23.19
C VAL A 223 6.22 -15.80 -21.94
N ASP A 224 7.53 -16.00 -22.08
CA ASP A 224 8.48 -15.87 -20.97
C ASP A 224 8.50 -14.45 -20.39
N TRP A 225 8.43 -13.44 -21.26
CA TRP A 225 8.36 -12.05 -20.82
C TRP A 225 7.03 -11.70 -20.17
N TYR A 226 5.92 -12.20 -20.70
CA TYR A 226 4.58 -11.90 -20.16
C TYR A 226 4.39 -12.54 -18.78
N ALA A 227 4.88 -13.77 -18.60
CA ALA A 227 4.86 -14.48 -17.32
C ALA A 227 5.75 -13.83 -16.23
N ASP A 228 6.74 -13.04 -16.64
CA ASP A 228 7.70 -12.33 -15.78
C ASP A 228 7.44 -10.81 -15.75
N LEU A 229 6.33 -10.34 -16.34
CA LEU A 229 6.07 -8.90 -16.50
C LEU A 229 5.75 -8.23 -15.16
N TYR A 230 4.95 -8.91 -14.34
CA TYR A 230 4.62 -8.50 -12.98
C TYR A 230 5.02 -9.60 -12.00
N ASP A 231 5.53 -9.22 -10.83
CA ASP A 231 5.60 -10.13 -9.69
C ASP A 231 4.17 -10.35 -9.21
N GLU A 232 3.64 -11.55 -9.45
CA GLU A 232 2.25 -11.91 -9.11
C GLU A 232 2.21 -13.10 -8.14
N PRO A 233 1.16 -13.19 -7.31
CA PRO A 233 0.95 -14.36 -6.46
C PRO A 233 0.65 -15.59 -7.34
N ALA A 234 1.22 -16.74 -7.00
CA ALA A 234 1.03 -17.97 -7.79
C ALA A 234 -0.41 -18.53 -7.71
N SER A 235 -1.18 -18.09 -6.70
CA SER A 235 -2.58 -18.44 -6.50
C SER A 235 -3.26 -17.40 -5.60
N THR A 236 -4.58 -17.41 -5.51
CA THR A 236 -5.32 -16.54 -4.58
C THR A 236 -5.01 -16.82 -3.11
N SER A 237 -4.69 -18.07 -2.76
CA SER A 237 -4.19 -18.45 -1.43
C SER A 237 -2.81 -17.87 -1.12
N ASP A 238 -2.06 -17.43 -2.14
CA ASP A 238 -0.70 -16.91 -2.03
C ASP A 238 -0.64 -15.38 -1.81
N ARG A 239 -1.74 -14.75 -1.42
CA ARG A 239 -1.82 -13.30 -1.13
C ARG A 239 -1.70 -13.04 0.36
N ALA A 240 -0.75 -12.20 0.79
CA ALA A 240 -0.61 -11.85 2.21
C ALA A 240 -1.64 -10.82 2.70
N TRP A 241 -2.35 -10.13 1.80
CA TRP A 241 -3.35 -9.14 2.18
C TRP A 241 -4.53 -9.78 2.93
N SER A 242 -4.88 -9.17 4.06
CA SER A 242 -6.07 -9.47 4.86
C SER A 242 -7.08 -8.35 4.68
N ALA A 243 -8.12 -8.57 3.86
CA ALA A 243 -9.15 -7.57 3.61
C ALA A 243 -9.91 -7.17 4.88
N ASP A 244 -10.11 -8.10 5.81
CA ASP A 244 -10.81 -7.84 7.07
C ASP A 244 -10.01 -6.94 8.03
N ARG A 245 -8.69 -6.89 7.88
CA ARG A 245 -7.78 -6.09 8.73
C ARG A 245 -7.14 -4.90 8.00
N MET A 246 -7.18 -4.89 6.68
CA MET A 246 -6.54 -3.88 5.82
C MET A 246 -5.02 -3.80 6.02
N GLU A 247 -4.39 -4.96 6.19
CA GLU A 247 -2.96 -5.12 6.40
C GLU A 247 -2.46 -6.40 5.71
N TYR A 248 -1.16 -6.49 5.50
CA TYR A 248 -0.48 -7.69 5.07
C TYR A 248 -0.02 -8.51 6.27
N GLN A 249 -0.24 -9.82 6.21
CA GLN A 249 0.11 -10.75 7.26
C GLN A 249 1.02 -11.85 6.71
N PHE A 250 2.21 -11.98 7.30
CA PHE A 250 3.16 -13.01 6.92
C PHE A 250 4.11 -13.38 8.05
N ARG A 251 4.79 -14.51 7.90
CA ARG A 251 5.88 -14.95 8.78
C ARG A 251 7.13 -15.20 7.96
N ALA A 252 8.28 -14.97 8.58
CA ALA A 252 9.58 -15.31 8.01
C ALA A 252 10.43 -16.02 9.06
N SER A 253 11.28 -16.95 8.67
CA SER A 253 12.25 -17.55 9.59
C SER A 253 13.68 -17.35 9.14
N THR A 254 14.55 -17.16 10.14
CA THR A 254 16.01 -17.09 9.99
C THR A 254 16.64 -18.33 10.61
N GLY A 255 17.73 -18.81 10.02
CA GLY A 255 18.39 -20.03 10.47
C GLY A 255 17.57 -21.29 10.15
N ALA A 256 17.97 -22.42 10.71
CA ALA A 256 17.29 -23.70 10.51
C ALA A 256 17.51 -24.63 11.70
N GLY A 257 16.62 -25.62 11.85
CA GLY A 257 16.71 -26.61 12.93
C GLY A 257 16.73 -25.97 14.31
N ASP A 258 17.70 -26.33 15.14
CA ASP A 258 17.84 -25.81 16.51
C ASP A 258 18.24 -24.32 16.57
N ALA A 259 18.61 -23.71 15.44
CA ALA A 259 18.92 -22.29 15.32
C ALA A 259 17.80 -21.48 14.65
N GLU A 260 16.66 -22.09 14.32
CA GLU A 260 15.55 -21.37 13.70
C GLU A 260 14.96 -20.32 14.65
N THR A 261 14.75 -19.11 14.16
CA THR A 261 13.91 -18.09 14.79
C THR A 261 12.81 -17.67 13.81
N VAL A 262 11.56 -17.76 14.24
CA VAL A 262 10.40 -17.31 13.47
C VAL A 262 10.03 -15.88 13.87
N PHE A 263 9.77 -15.03 12.88
CA PHE A 263 9.27 -13.68 13.03
C PHE A 263 7.88 -13.57 12.40
N ARG A 264 6.99 -12.81 13.04
CA ARG A 264 5.66 -12.48 12.52
C ARG A 264 5.62 -11.00 12.14
N ALA A 265 4.99 -10.72 11.01
CA ALA A 265 4.58 -9.39 10.59
C ALA A 265 3.06 -9.42 10.44
N ASP A 266 2.37 -9.17 11.56
CA ASP A 266 0.91 -9.29 11.66
C ASP A 266 0.19 -7.98 11.31
N GLU A 267 0.89 -6.83 11.31
CA GLU A 267 0.30 -5.48 11.18
C GLU A 267 0.96 -4.65 10.06
N TYR A 268 1.50 -5.30 9.03
CA TYR A 268 2.21 -4.58 7.96
C TYR A 268 1.22 -3.87 7.03
N ALA A 269 1.07 -2.55 7.18
CA ALA A 269 0.11 -1.75 6.41
C ALA A 269 0.48 -1.53 4.92
N GLY A 270 1.65 -2.01 4.48
CA GLY A 270 2.19 -1.80 3.12
C GLY A 270 3.09 -0.57 2.98
N GLY A 271 3.91 -0.56 1.92
CA GLY A 271 4.84 0.51 1.59
C GLY A 271 6.30 0.12 1.80
N ARG A 272 6.91 0.61 2.90
CA ARG A 272 8.31 0.26 3.22
C ARG A 272 8.33 -0.63 4.44
N LEU A 273 8.74 -1.87 4.25
CA LEU A 273 8.96 -2.83 5.31
C LEU A 273 10.25 -2.46 6.07
N ASP A 274 10.23 -2.59 7.38
CA ASP A 274 11.39 -2.39 8.25
C ASP A 274 11.32 -3.35 9.44
N ARG A 275 12.37 -3.37 10.25
CA ARG A 275 12.52 -4.29 11.39
C ARG A 275 11.43 -4.16 12.44
N ASP A 276 10.79 -3.01 12.58
CA ASP A 276 9.71 -2.78 13.55
C ASP A 276 8.36 -3.38 13.11
N ASP A 277 8.24 -3.78 11.84
CA ASP A 277 7.11 -4.59 11.37
C ASP A 277 7.23 -6.06 11.84
N PHE A 278 8.42 -6.48 12.32
CA PHE A 278 8.67 -7.85 12.77
C PHE A 278 8.64 -7.99 14.29
N THR A 279 7.88 -8.99 14.75
CA THR A 279 7.87 -9.44 16.13
C THR A 279 8.36 -10.88 16.23
N VAL A 280 9.07 -11.22 17.29
CA VAL A 280 9.58 -12.59 17.50
C VAL A 280 8.42 -13.50 17.93
N GLU A 281 8.30 -14.64 17.27
CA GLU A 281 7.43 -15.73 17.71
C GLU A 281 7.98 -16.34 19.00
N THR A 282 7.18 -16.27 20.07
CA THR A 282 7.60 -16.72 21.40
C THR A 282 7.27 -18.19 21.68
N ASP A 283 6.43 -18.83 20.85
CA ASP A 283 6.17 -20.27 20.95
C ASP A 283 7.38 -21.05 20.43
N PRO A 284 8.14 -21.75 21.30
CA PRO A 284 9.31 -22.51 20.88
C PRO A 284 8.96 -23.73 19.99
N ALA A 285 7.68 -24.08 19.86
CA ALA A 285 7.22 -25.12 18.95
C ALA A 285 6.88 -24.59 17.55
N ALA A 286 6.82 -23.27 17.37
CA ALA A 286 6.56 -22.68 16.06
C ALA A 286 7.79 -22.82 15.17
N SER A 287 7.58 -23.37 13.97
CA SER A 287 8.61 -23.61 12.98
C SER A 287 8.01 -23.42 11.59
N LEU A 288 8.80 -22.86 10.67
CA LEU A 288 8.43 -22.77 9.26
C LEU A 288 9.10 -23.88 8.44
N ALA A 289 9.79 -24.83 9.08
CA ALA A 289 10.36 -25.98 8.41
C ALA A 289 9.27 -26.85 7.78
N GLY A 290 9.45 -27.24 6.52
CA GLY A 290 8.51 -28.13 5.84
C GLY A 290 8.56 -29.54 6.45
N ASP A 291 7.47 -30.30 6.32
CA ASP A 291 7.30 -31.70 6.79
C ASP A 291 8.29 -32.74 6.17
N GLY A 292 9.39 -32.30 5.56
CA GLY A 292 10.41 -33.16 4.94
C GLY A 292 11.79 -32.52 4.73
N ALA A 293 12.06 -31.34 5.29
CA ALA A 293 13.37 -30.70 5.17
C ALA A 293 14.34 -31.27 6.23
N ASP A 294 15.05 -32.35 5.90
CA ASP A 294 16.38 -32.56 6.50
C ASP A 294 17.22 -31.34 6.05
N GLY A 295 17.91 -30.66 6.98
CA GLY A 295 18.66 -29.41 6.74
C GLY A 295 19.84 -29.50 5.76
N SER A 296 19.82 -30.47 4.84
CA SER A 296 20.79 -30.71 3.76
C SER A 296 20.37 -30.15 2.39
N ASP A 297 19.14 -29.65 2.23
CA ASP A 297 18.62 -29.14 0.95
C ASP A 297 18.62 -27.59 0.84
N LEU A 298 19.15 -26.89 1.86
CA LEU A 298 19.50 -25.48 1.71
C LEU A 298 20.63 -25.35 0.67
N PRO A 299 20.67 -24.29 -0.16
CA PRO A 299 21.78 -24.09 -1.09
C PRO A 299 23.11 -24.19 -0.33
N ASP A 300 24.07 -24.95 -0.88
CA ASP A 300 25.45 -25.04 -0.37
C ASP A 300 26.07 -23.62 -0.37
N LEU A 301 25.81 -22.86 0.69
CA LEU A 301 26.48 -21.60 1.01
C LEU A 301 27.83 -21.92 1.68
N ASP A 302 28.59 -22.84 1.10
CA ASP A 302 29.95 -23.26 1.50
C ASP A 302 30.99 -22.11 1.40
N GLY A 303 30.55 -20.88 1.12
CA GLY A 303 31.34 -19.66 1.21
C GLY A 303 31.30 -18.96 2.58
N MET A 304 30.34 -19.30 3.44
CA MET A 304 30.23 -18.81 4.83
C MET A 304 29.79 -19.95 5.74
N ALA A 305 30.65 -20.96 5.88
CA ALA A 305 30.42 -22.01 6.86
C ALA A 305 30.22 -21.39 8.24
N ALA A 306 29.05 -21.63 8.83
CA ALA A 306 28.85 -21.57 10.26
C ALA A 306 29.82 -22.58 10.89
N ASP A 307 30.93 -22.07 11.42
CA ASP A 307 31.72 -22.81 12.40
C ASP A 307 30.78 -22.98 13.59
N ASP A 308 30.45 -24.22 13.94
CA ASP A 308 29.73 -24.59 15.14
C ASP A 308 30.65 -24.32 16.36
N GLY A 309 30.89 -23.03 16.58
CA GLY A 309 31.76 -22.46 17.59
C GLY A 309 31.20 -22.80 18.96
N GLY A 310 31.55 -23.98 19.46
CA GLY A 310 31.37 -24.30 20.87
C GLY A 310 31.94 -23.16 21.70
N THR A 311 31.10 -22.56 22.53
CA THR A 311 31.41 -21.45 23.46
C THR A 311 32.89 -21.53 23.90
N PRO A 312 33.76 -20.60 23.46
CA PRO A 312 35.16 -20.64 23.84
C PRO A 312 35.26 -20.57 25.36
N ASP A 313 36.06 -21.46 25.94
CA ASP A 313 36.39 -21.38 27.36
C ASP A 313 37.00 -19.98 27.62
N PRO A 314 36.43 -19.16 28.52
CA PRO A 314 36.92 -17.81 28.81
C PRO A 314 38.35 -17.79 29.38
N SER A 315 38.95 -18.95 29.64
CA SER A 315 40.35 -19.11 30.01
C SER A 315 41.31 -19.38 28.83
N THR A 316 40.81 -19.41 27.59
CA THR A 316 41.63 -19.62 26.38
C THR A 316 42.53 -18.40 26.11
N PRO A 317 43.87 -18.56 25.96
CA PRO A 317 44.76 -17.44 25.66
C PRO A 317 44.43 -16.77 24.33
N PRO A 318 44.65 -15.45 24.19
CA PRO A 318 44.43 -14.75 22.92
C PRO A 318 45.30 -15.35 21.81
N GLY A 319 44.65 -15.92 20.77
CA GLY A 319 45.29 -16.41 19.54
C GLY A 319 44.98 -17.84 19.09
N GLU A 320 44.12 -18.61 19.79
CA GLU A 320 43.77 -20.00 19.40
C GLU A 320 42.33 -20.20 18.89
N GLY A 321 41.51 -19.15 18.77
CA GLY A 321 40.17 -19.19 18.15
C GLY A 321 40.14 -18.77 16.68
N PRO A 322 38.99 -18.88 15.99
CA PRO A 322 38.82 -18.30 14.66
C PRO A 322 39.14 -16.80 14.67
N PRO A 323 39.68 -16.24 13.57
CA PRO A 323 39.95 -14.80 13.49
C PRO A 323 38.64 -14.01 13.68
N PRO A 324 38.70 -12.79 14.24
CA PRO A 324 37.50 -11.95 14.36
C PRO A 324 36.98 -11.54 12.98
N ASP A 325 35.65 -11.43 12.87
CA ASP A 325 34.96 -10.95 11.66
C ASP A 325 35.25 -9.47 11.40
N LEU A 326 35.41 -8.70 12.48
CA LEU A 326 35.80 -7.30 12.43
C LEU A 326 36.93 -7.01 13.42
N SER A 327 38.00 -6.36 12.95
CA SER A 327 39.05 -5.80 13.80
C SER A 327 39.32 -4.36 13.39
N MET A 328 39.08 -3.41 14.29
CA MET A 328 39.21 -1.98 13.97
C MET A 328 39.55 -1.10 15.18
N LEU A 329 39.88 0.17 14.89
CA LEU A 329 39.99 1.22 15.91
C LEU A 329 38.59 1.85 16.09
N PRO A 330 37.93 1.71 17.25
CA PRO A 330 36.60 2.27 17.46
C PRO A 330 36.63 3.80 17.37
N THR A 331 35.61 4.39 16.74
CA THR A 331 35.54 5.85 16.58
C THR A 331 34.61 6.44 17.65
N ARG A 332 35.08 7.41 18.43
CA ARG A 332 34.22 8.09 19.41
C ARG A 332 33.06 8.77 18.70
N VAL A 333 31.85 8.59 19.22
CA VAL A 333 30.66 9.28 18.70
C VAL A 333 30.84 10.79 18.87
N THR A 334 30.50 11.54 17.82
CA THR A 334 30.48 13.00 17.86
C THR A 334 29.21 13.51 17.20
N PHE A 335 28.61 14.56 17.76
CA PHE A 335 27.41 15.18 17.22
C PHE A 335 27.42 16.70 17.43
N PRO A 336 26.70 17.49 16.62
CA PRO A 336 26.65 18.94 16.80
C PRO A 336 26.06 19.34 18.16
N GLY A 337 26.72 20.25 18.87
CA GLY A 337 26.36 20.65 20.24
C GLY A 337 27.00 19.81 21.35
N MET A 338 27.79 18.78 21.01
CA MET A 338 28.57 18.01 21.97
C MET A 338 29.77 18.82 22.50
N SER A 339 30.08 18.68 23.80
CA SER A 339 31.27 19.28 24.41
C SER A 339 32.57 18.65 23.88
N SER A 340 33.57 19.48 23.52
CA SER A 340 34.87 18.98 23.07
C SER A 340 35.67 18.33 24.21
N PRO A 341 36.21 17.11 24.04
CA PRO A 341 36.81 16.33 25.14
C PRO A 341 38.21 16.80 25.55
N ARG A 342 38.90 17.61 24.74
CA ARG A 342 40.31 17.99 24.99
C ARG A 342 40.53 19.47 25.24
N TRP A 343 39.62 20.35 24.79
CA TRP A 343 39.75 21.81 24.87
C TRP A 343 38.39 22.45 25.07
N TRP A 344 38.36 23.70 25.55
CA TRP A 344 37.13 24.48 25.55
C TRP A 344 36.81 24.88 24.10
N GLU A 345 35.65 24.46 23.63
CA GLU A 345 35.07 24.85 22.34
C GLU A 345 33.72 25.53 22.62
N PHE A 346 33.37 26.55 21.84
CA PHE A 346 32.01 27.08 21.89
C PHE A 346 31.12 26.11 21.13
N GLU A 347 30.09 25.59 21.80
CA GLU A 347 29.09 24.70 21.20
C GLU A 347 28.50 25.32 19.92
N ASP A 348 28.20 24.46 18.95
CA ASP A 348 27.55 24.85 17.71
C ASP A 348 26.16 25.43 18.02
N GLY A 349 25.96 26.72 17.72
CA GLY A 349 24.68 27.41 17.93
C GLY A 349 23.54 26.91 17.05
N GLY A 350 23.80 26.01 16.09
CA GLY A 350 22.79 25.30 15.32
C GLY A 350 21.99 24.27 16.12
N VAL A 351 22.50 23.81 17.28
CA VAL A 351 21.83 22.85 18.16
C VAL A 351 21.68 23.42 19.56
N ASN A 352 20.45 23.40 20.09
CA ASN A 352 20.15 23.86 21.45
C ASN A 352 19.35 22.79 22.21
N LEU A 353 20.08 21.85 22.81
CA LEU A 353 19.50 20.75 23.58
C LEU A 353 18.70 21.25 24.80
N ALA A 354 19.05 22.41 25.37
CA ALA A 354 18.34 23.00 26.50
C ALA A 354 16.94 23.52 26.15
N ASN A 355 16.65 23.75 24.87
CA ASN A 355 15.32 24.16 24.39
C ASN A 355 14.51 22.99 23.80
N MET A 356 14.98 21.74 23.97
CA MET A 356 14.24 20.58 23.49
C MET A 356 12.98 20.37 24.33
N THR A 357 11.82 20.43 23.68
CA THR A 357 10.52 20.12 24.29
C THR A 357 10.14 18.69 24.00
N VAL A 358 9.77 17.95 25.04
CA VAL A 358 9.32 16.55 24.95
C VAL A 358 7.83 16.49 25.26
N GLY A 359 7.04 16.01 24.30
CA GLY A 359 5.61 15.72 24.46
C GLY A 359 5.33 14.33 25.04
N PRO A 360 4.09 14.04 25.47
CA PRO A 360 3.68 12.70 25.86
C PRO A 360 3.91 11.71 24.71
N GLY A 361 4.66 10.62 24.97
CA GLY A 361 4.98 9.59 23.97
C GLY A 361 6.29 9.80 23.19
N GLU A 362 6.98 10.93 23.36
CA GLU A 362 8.23 11.21 22.63
C GLU A 362 9.47 10.61 23.33
N LEU A 363 9.44 9.31 23.63
CA LEU A 363 10.51 8.62 24.37
C LEU A 363 11.87 8.73 23.65
N GLY A 364 11.89 8.66 22.31
CA GLY A 364 13.12 8.82 21.54
C GLY A 364 13.83 10.15 21.79
N LYS A 365 13.08 11.25 21.95
CA LYS A 365 13.67 12.56 22.30
C LYS A 365 14.26 12.55 23.71
N LEU A 366 13.61 11.87 24.66
CA LEU A 366 14.16 11.71 26.01
C LEU A 366 15.48 10.93 25.97
N LEU A 367 15.51 9.78 25.27
CA LEU A 367 16.72 8.97 25.12
C LEU A 367 17.86 9.77 24.48
N VAL A 368 17.59 10.52 23.42
CA VAL A 368 18.60 11.40 22.78
C VAL A 368 19.07 12.51 23.72
N THR A 369 18.16 13.11 24.51
CA THR A 369 18.55 14.14 25.51
C THR A 369 19.49 13.55 26.55
N GLU A 370 19.13 12.40 27.10
CA GLU A 370 19.87 11.71 28.14
C GLU A 370 21.25 11.27 27.62
N PHE A 371 21.28 10.62 26.46
CA PHE A 371 22.50 10.27 25.74
C PHE A 371 23.40 11.50 25.57
N ALA A 372 22.88 12.60 25.02
CA ALA A 372 23.68 13.77 24.69
C ALA A 372 24.20 14.53 25.91
N THR A 373 23.49 14.47 27.05
CA THR A 373 23.82 15.25 28.26
C THR A 373 24.61 14.48 29.30
N LEU A 374 24.39 13.16 29.43
CA LEU A 374 25.03 12.33 30.44
C LEU A 374 26.16 11.46 29.87
N TYR A 375 25.96 10.86 28.70
CA TYR A 375 26.81 9.76 28.24
C TYR A 375 27.62 10.05 26.98
N GLY A 376 27.29 11.09 26.21
CA GLY A 376 27.78 11.27 24.84
C GLY A 376 29.30 11.20 24.67
N ASN A 377 30.07 11.51 25.73
CA ASN A 377 31.54 11.48 25.70
C ASN A 377 32.17 10.07 25.74
N ASP A 378 31.40 9.04 26.12
CA ASP A 378 31.90 7.68 26.39
C ASP A 378 31.38 6.63 25.40
N TRP A 379 30.71 7.07 24.34
CA TRP A 379 30.19 6.17 23.31
C TRP A 379 31.11 6.09 22.09
N PHE A 380 31.19 4.89 21.53
CA PHE A 380 31.94 4.59 20.32
C PHE A 380 31.00 4.03 19.26
N SER A 381 31.27 4.35 18.01
CA SER A 381 30.60 3.81 16.83
C SER A 381 31.50 2.77 16.18
N VAL A 382 30.88 1.63 15.87
CA VAL A 382 31.49 0.51 15.17
C VAL A 382 30.58 0.20 13.98
N PRO A 383 31.01 0.49 12.74
CA PRO A 383 30.29 0.04 11.55
C PRO A 383 30.45 -1.48 11.43
N LEU A 384 29.34 -2.18 11.28
CA LEU A 384 29.30 -3.62 11.03
C LEU A 384 28.54 -3.84 9.73
N ASP A 385 29.21 -4.45 8.75
CA ASP A 385 28.56 -4.91 7.53
C ASP A 385 27.91 -6.27 7.81
N VAL A 386 26.64 -6.41 7.49
CA VAL A 386 25.86 -7.64 7.72
C VAL A 386 25.26 -8.18 6.42
N PRO A 387 25.08 -9.50 6.27
CA PRO A 387 24.36 -10.06 5.15
C PRO A 387 22.92 -9.51 5.08
N ILE A 388 22.42 -9.31 3.85
CA ILE A 388 21.03 -8.93 3.64
C ILE A 388 20.10 -10.06 4.10
N GLY A 389 18.96 -9.70 4.70
CA GLY A 389 17.98 -10.68 5.14
C GLY A 389 18.54 -11.64 6.19
N SER A 390 19.15 -11.13 7.26
CA SER A 390 19.74 -11.97 8.30
C SER A 390 19.42 -11.48 9.71
N LEU A 391 19.35 -12.44 10.64
CA LEU A 391 19.46 -12.17 12.07
C LEU A 391 20.94 -12.23 12.45
N THR A 392 21.52 -11.08 12.77
CA THR A 392 22.93 -10.96 13.16
C THR A 392 23.07 -10.85 14.67
N ARG A 393 23.90 -11.69 15.26
CA ARG A 393 24.15 -11.75 16.71
C ARG A 393 25.65 -11.56 16.97
N ILE A 394 26.01 -10.60 17.84
CA ILE A 394 27.39 -10.46 18.30
C ILE A 394 27.64 -11.51 19.39
N THR A 395 28.45 -12.52 19.08
CA THR A 395 28.74 -13.63 20.01
C THR A 395 29.85 -13.26 20.99
N GLU A 396 30.85 -12.51 20.52
CA GLU A 396 31.94 -12.00 21.34
C GLU A 396 32.36 -10.59 20.88
N CYS A 397 32.61 -9.70 21.84
CA CYS A 397 33.19 -8.37 21.63
C CYS A 397 34.40 -8.23 22.55
N ARG A 398 35.60 -8.09 21.98
CA ARG A 398 36.82 -7.84 22.75
C ARG A 398 37.31 -6.42 22.51
N VAL A 399 37.58 -5.72 23.60
CA VAL A 399 38.17 -4.39 23.58
C VAL A 399 39.56 -4.45 24.17
N THR A 400 40.53 -3.96 23.40
CA THR A 400 41.86 -3.63 23.94
C THR A 400 41.90 -2.15 24.26
N ASP A 401 42.28 -1.81 25.48
CA ASP A 401 42.36 -0.43 25.95
C ASP A 401 43.75 0.22 25.76
N THR A 402 43.87 1.50 26.11
CA THR A 402 45.13 2.25 26.05
C THR A 402 46.26 1.70 26.93
N PHE A 403 45.95 0.87 27.92
CA PHE A 403 46.92 0.22 28.80
C PHE A 403 47.33 -1.17 28.30
N GLY A 404 46.70 -1.66 27.22
CA GLY A 404 46.92 -2.98 26.66
C GLY A 404 46.16 -4.08 27.41
N VAL A 405 45.20 -3.71 28.26
CA VAL A 405 44.26 -4.65 28.87
C VAL A 405 43.25 -5.06 27.80
N VAL A 406 43.01 -6.37 27.71
CA VAL A 406 41.99 -6.95 26.83
C VAL A 406 40.83 -7.40 27.70
N GLU A 407 39.64 -6.92 27.38
CA GLU A 407 38.40 -7.22 28.11
C GLU A 407 37.31 -7.69 27.13
N SER A 408 36.51 -8.66 27.57
CA SER A 408 35.32 -9.09 26.84
C SER A 408 34.12 -8.27 27.32
N VAL A 409 33.41 -7.64 26.39
CA VAL A 409 32.26 -6.77 26.67
C VAL A 409 30.96 -7.55 26.46
N PRO A 410 30.20 -7.85 27.53
CA PRO A 410 28.93 -8.55 27.40
C PRO A 410 27.84 -7.63 26.81
N PRO A 411 26.77 -8.20 26.22
CA PRO A 411 25.64 -7.44 25.73
C PRO A 411 24.87 -6.79 26.89
N ALA A 412 24.37 -5.58 26.64
CA ALA A 412 23.64 -4.76 27.61
C ALA A 412 22.25 -5.29 28.03
N THR A 413 21.90 -6.53 27.68
CA THR A 413 20.58 -7.15 27.93
C THR A 413 20.65 -8.33 28.89
N GLU A 414 21.84 -8.67 29.38
CA GLU A 414 21.99 -9.62 30.49
C GLU A 414 21.41 -8.98 31.75
N HIS A 415 20.12 -9.22 32.00
CA HIS A 415 19.60 -9.20 33.35
C HIS A 415 20.42 -10.21 34.14
N THR A 416 21.38 -9.74 34.94
CA THR A 416 21.83 -10.52 36.09
C THR A 416 20.64 -10.68 37.02
N THR A 417 19.78 -11.67 36.74
CA THR A 417 19.03 -12.32 37.80
C THR A 417 20.09 -12.77 38.78
N ALA A 418 20.20 -12.05 39.90
CA ALA A 418 21.03 -12.45 41.01
C ALA A 418 20.72 -13.92 41.26
N THR A 419 21.67 -14.78 40.91
CA THR A 419 21.62 -16.16 41.32
C THR A 419 21.52 -16.14 42.83
N ASP A 420 20.53 -16.87 43.36
CA ASP A 420 20.29 -17.11 44.79
C ASP A 420 21.42 -17.95 45.41
N ASP A 421 22.68 -17.68 45.01
CA ASP A 421 23.88 -18.33 45.48
C ASP A 421 24.77 -17.33 46.22
N GLY A 422 24.16 -16.65 47.22
CA GLY A 422 24.77 -16.20 48.48
C GLY A 422 26.13 -15.49 48.45
N THR A 423 26.59 -15.02 47.31
CA THR A 423 27.85 -14.33 47.12
C THR A 423 27.52 -12.93 46.65
N ASP A 424 27.13 -12.11 47.63
CA ASP A 424 27.09 -10.66 47.51
C ASP A 424 28.43 -10.21 46.88
N HIS A 425 28.44 -9.88 45.59
CA HIS A 425 29.45 -8.98 45.08
C HIS A 425 29.19 -7.65 45.80
N GLU A 426 29.98 -7.39 46.85
CA GLU A 426 30.00 -6.08 47.52
C GLU A 426 30.37 -5.04 46.46
N VAL A 427 29.35 -4.39 45.89
CA VAL A 427 29.49 -3.19 45.09
C VAL A 427 30.21 -2.17 45.97
N GLY A 428 31.39 -1.73 45.53
CA GLY A 428 32.23 -0.80 46.27
C GLY A 428 31.43 0.44 46.67
N THR A 429 31.26 0.63 47.98
CA THR A 429 30.50 1.74 48.57
C THR A 429 30.95 3.14 48.13
N GLU A 430 32.12 3.28 47.49
CA GLU A 430 32.63 4.58 47.02
C GLU A 430 31.94 5.09 45.73
N ALA A 431 31.29 4.22 44.94
CA ALA A 431 30.50 4.62 43.76
C ALA A 431 29.09 5.17 44.11
N THR A 432 28.70 5.11 45.39
CA THR A 432 27.34 5.45 45.85
C THR A 432 27.18 6.88 46.38
N GLU A 433 28.28 7.62 46.57
CA GLU A 433 28.23 8.98 47.12
C GLU A 433 28.17 10.05 46.02
N GLY A 434 27.00 10.15 45.39
CA GLY A 434 26.64 11.25 44.49
C GLY A 434 25.13 11.31 44.28
N SER A 435 24.56 12.51 44.13
CA SER A 435 23.12 12.73 43.88
C SER A 435 22.57 12.02 42.62
N LEU A 436 23.46 11.44 41.80
CA LEU A 436 23.17 10.71 40.57
C LEU A 436 23.69 9.25 40.59
N GLY A 437 24.45 8.84 41.61
CA GLY A 437 25.04 7.49 41.70
C GLY A 437 24.02 6.36 41.88
N GLY A 438 22.81 6.69 42.34
CA GLY A 438 21.70 5.73 42.45
C GLY A 438 21.05 5.33 41.12
N ALA A 439 21.28 6.07 40.02
CA ALA A 439 20.78 5.70 38.70
C ALA A 439 21.67 4.65 38.01
N LEU A 440 22.97 4.64 38.33
CA LEU A 440 23.97 3.74 37.73
C LEU A 440 23.91 2.31 38.28
N VAL A 441 23.40 2.11 39.50
CA VAL A 441 23.40 0.79 40.18
C VAL A 441 22.16 -0.05 39.80
N GLY A 442 21.17 0.54 39.12
CA GLY A 442 19.92 -0.14 38.76
C GLY A 442 19.62 -0.21 37.26
N SER A 443 20.45 0.38 36.40
CA SER A 443 20.29 0.26 34.96
C SER A 443 21.20 -0.86 34.45
N ASP A 444 20.62 -2.06 34.31
CA ASP A 444 21.19 -3.21 33.57
C ASP A 444 21.37 -2.83 32.09
N GLY A 445 22.24 -1.87 31.78
CA GLY A 445 22.42 -1.32 30.44
C GLY A 445 21.12 -0.83 29.78
N TRP A 446 21.20 -0.44 28.52
CA TRP A 446 20.01 -0.35 27.66
C TRP A 446 20.40 -0.74 26.24
N ASN A 447 19.50 -1.45 25.58
CA ASN A 447 19.63 -1.80 24.18
C ASN A 447 18.44 -1.21 23.43
N ALA A 448 18.71 -0.60 22.29
CA ALA A 448 17.68 -0.24 21.33
C ALA A 448 17.83 -1.15 20.11
N PHE A 449 16.69 -1.54 19.54
CA PHE A 449 16.59 -2.15 18.22
C PHE A 449 16.94 -3.64 18.10
N MET A 450 17.63 -4.23 19.08
CA MET A 450 17.84 -5.68 19.09
C MET A 450 16.64 -6.42 19.67
N HIS A 451 16.39 -7.62 19.15
CA HIS A 451 15.50 -8.59 19.77
C HIS A 451 16.24 -9.32 20.89
N THR A 452 15.69 -9.25 22.11
CA THR A 452 16.36 -9.77 23.32
C THR A 452 15.77 -11.10 23.82
N GLY A 453 14.64 -11.54 23.28
CA GLY A 453 13.92 -12.76 23.67
C GLY A 453 13.86 -13.78 22.55
N LEU A 454 15.01 -14.11 21.95
CA LEU A 454 15.11 -15.07 20.86
C LEU A 454 15.01 -16.51 21.42
N PRO A 455 14.02 -17.34 21.01
CA PRO A 455 13.81 -18.66 21.61
C PRO A 455 15.00 -19.62 21.49
N SER A 456 15.73 -19.54 20.38
CA SER A 456 16.81 -20.45 20.00
C SER A 456 18.21 -19.91 20.32
N HIS A 457 18.30 -18.72 20.92
CA HIS A 457 19.57 -18.01 21.12
C HIS A 457 19.67 -17.39 22.52
N ASP A 458 20.87 -17.41 23.09
CA ASP A 458 21.20 -16.85 24.40
C ASP A 458 21.70 -15.39 24.35
N ARG A 459 21.90 -14.86 23.13
CA ARG A 459 22.34 -13.49 22.86
C ARG A 459 21.25 -12.70 22.12
N PRO A 460 21.16 -11.38 22.33
CA PRO A 460 20.28 -10.54 21.52
C PRO A 460 20.75 -10.47 20.06
N GLY A 461 19.81 -10.29 19.12
CA GLY A 461 20.10 -10.22 17.69
C GLY A 461 19.44 -9.04 16.99
N LEU A 462 20.08 -8.55 15.93
CA LEU A 462 19.53 -7.54 15.02
C LEU A 462 18.96 -8.25 13.79
N LEU A 463 17.66 -8.15 13.57
CA LEU A 463 17.07 -8.53 12.29
C LEU A 463 17.28 -7.39 11.29
N VAL A 464 17.92 -7.69 10.17
CA VAL A 464 17.97 -6.80 9.00
C VAL A 464 17.21 -7.49 7.88
N PRO A 465 15.90 -7.19 7.70
CA PRO A 465 15.09 -7.84 6.67
C PRO A 465 15.55 -7.43 5.27
N PRO A 466 15.30 -8.25 4.23
CA PRO A 466 15.69 -7.96 2.85
C PRO A 466 14.69 -6.99 2.21
N VAL A 467 14.83 -5.71 2.59
CA VAL A 467 13.90 -4.63 2.26
C VAL A 467 14.42 -3.69 1.18
N LEU A 468 13.50 -3.01 0.49
CA LEU A 468 13.81 -2.05 -0.56
C LEU A 468 14.49 -0.80 -0.02
N ALA A 469 15.53 -0.35 -0.73
CA ALA A 469 16.17 0.93 -0.48
C ALA A 469 15.34 2.09 -1.06
N GLU A 470 14.98 2.00 -2.34
CA GLU A 470 14.17 2.98 -3.07
C GLU A 470 13.39 2.25 -4.16
N HIS A 471 12.17 2.70 -4.44
CA HIS A 471 11.32 2.21 -5.53
C HIS A 471 10.58 3.39 -6.16
N HIS A 472 10.06 3.17 -7.37
CA HIS A 472 9.12 4.07 -8.02
C HIS A 472 7.69 3.59 -7.74
N GLU A 473 6.81 4.51 -7.40
CA GLU A 473 5.40 4.25 -7.17
C GLU A 473 4.58 5.10 -8.15
N SER A 474 3.54 4.51 -8.77
CA SER A 474 2.63 5.22 -9.66
C SER A 474 1.71 6.16 -8.87
N ASP A 475 0.95 7.01 -9.59
CA ASP A 475 -0.27 7.57 -8.97
C ASP A 475 -1.20 6.40 -8.57
N PRO A 476 -1.99 6.53 -7.48
CA PRO A 476 -2.91 5.47 -7.08
C PRO A 476 -3.92 5.17 -8.19
N ILE A 477 -3.99 3.91 -8.60
CA ILE A 477 -5.00 3.38 -9.53
C ILE A 477 -6.32 3.12 -8.80
N GLU A 478 -6.26 2.88 -7.50
CA GLU A 478 -7.44 2.81 -6.64
C GLU A 478 -7.19 3.57 -5.34
N ARG A 479 -8.24 4.21 -4.82
CA ARG A 479 -8.22 4.87 -3.53
C ARG A 479 -9.58 4.86 -2.88
N VAL A 480 -9.66 4.17 -1.75
CA VAL A 480 -10.85 4.04 -0.93
C VAL A 480 -10.66 4.77 0.40
N LEU A 481 -11.69 5.50 0.82
CA LEU A 481 -11.79 6.05 2.17
C LEU A 481 -12.89 5.32 2.93
N LEU A 482 -12.51 4.61 3.98
CA LEU A 482 -13.43 4.08 4.97
C LEU A 482 -13.63 5.13 6.06
N ALA A 483 -14.86 5.57 6.28
CA ALA A 483 -15.18 6.62 7.25
C ALA A 483 -16.37 6.25 8.11
N ARG A 484 -16.36 6.70 9.37
CA ARG A 484 -17.54 6.63 10.26
C ARG A 484 -18.34 7.93 10.15
N ASP A 485 -19.64 7.76 10.06
CA ASP A 485 -20.63 8.80 10.30
C ASP A 485 -21.25 8.57 11.69
N GLU A 486 -20.76 9.31 12.69
CA GLU A 486 -21.25 9.17 14.07
C GLU A 486 -22.72 9.61 14.23
N LEU A 487 -23.24 10.48 13.35
CA LEU A 487 -24.63 10.94 13.39
C LEU A 487 -25.60 9.91 12.84
N ALA A 488 -25.23 9.27 11.72
CA ALA A 488 -26.01 8.17 11.14
C ALA A 488 -25.78 6.83 11.87
N ASN A 489 -24.77 6.75 12.73
CA ASN A 489 -24.30 5.52 13.38
C ASN A 489 -24.02 4.40 12.35
N MET A 490 -23.39 4.80 11.24
CA MET A 490 -23.02 3.95 10.11
C MET A 490 -21.57 4.24 9.70
N ALA A 491 -20.96 3.30 8.99
CA ALA A 491 -19.72 3.55 8.29
C ALA A 491 -19.95 3.46 6.78
N PHE A 492 -19.04 4.03 6.01
CA PHE A 492 -19.07 4.01 4.55
C PHE A 492 -17.69 3.67 4.01
N GLY A 493 -17.64 2.80 3.01
CA GLY A 493 -16.53 2.71 2.07
C GLY A 493 -16.80 3.68 0.92
N ILE A 494 -15.86 4.58 0.65
CA ILE A 494 -16.01 5.64 -0.33
C ILE A 494 -14.93 5.46 -1.39
N GLU A 495 -15.33 5.09 -2.60
CA GLU A 495 -14.42 5.03 -3.74
C GLU A 495 -14.13 6.45 -4.24
N LEU A 496 -12.89 6.89 -4.11
CA LEU A 496 -12.46 8.20 -4.60
C LEU A 496 -11.76 8.07 -5.96
N VAL A 497 -11.04 6.97 -6.13
CA VAL A 497 -10.39 6.57 -7.38
C VAL A 497 -10.58 5.07 -7.55
N THR A 498 -10.91 4.61 -8.75
CA THR A 498 -10.92 3.19 -9.13
C THR A 498 -10.18 3.01 -10.45
N GLU A 499 -9.74 1.80 -10.73
CA GLU A 499 -9.15 1.48 -12.04
C GLU A 499 -10.28 1.41 -13.07
N ASP A 500 -10.14 2.07 -14.21
CA ASP A 500 -11.08 1.95 -15.33
C ASP A 500 -10.78 0.71 -16.18
N ALA A 501 -11.64 0.42 -17.16
CA ALA A 501 -11.47 -0.77 -17.99
C ALA A 501 -10.23 -0.73 -18.91
N VAL A 502 -9.57 0.44 -19.07
CA VAL A 502 -8.31 0.57 -19.79
C VAL A 502 -7.11 0.31 -18.86
N GLY A 503 -7.27 0.47 -17.55
CA GLY A 503 -6.23 0.36 -16.53
C GLY A 503 -5.82 1.72 -15.93
N ASP A 504 -6.53 2.80 -16.28
CA ASP A 504 -6.24 4.16 -15.86
C ASP A 504 -7.04 4.57 -14.60
N PRO A 505 -6.55 5.52 -13.78
CA PRO A 505 -7.28 5.98 -12.60
C PRO A 505 -8.56 6.80 -12.94
N LEU A 506 -9.73 6.24 -12.65
CA LEU A 506 -11.04 6.88 -12.72
C LEU A 506 -11.39 7.62 -11.43
N ARG A 507 -11.68 8.92 -11.50
CA ARG A 507 -12.03 9.72 -10.31
C ARG A 507 -13.53 9.95 -10.18
N TRP A 508 -14.20 9.21 -9.31
CA TRP A 508 -15.66 9.28 -9.10
C TRP A 508 -16.24 10.66 -8.70
N ARG A 509 -15.41 11.59 -8.20
CA ARG A 509 -15.85 12.97 -7.95
C ARG A 509 -15.89 13.84 -9.19
N GLU A 510 -15.14 13.46 -10.21
CA GLU A 510 -14.95 14.20 -11.46
C GLU A 510 -15.70 13.52 -12.60
N TYR A 511 -15.94 12.21 -12.51
CA TYR A 511 -16.65 11.41 -13.50
C TYR A 511 -18.17 11.37 -13.23
N SER A 512 -18.95 11.57 -14.28
CA SER A 512 -20.40 11.32 -14.29
C SER A 512 -20.69 10.12 -15.19
N ARG A 513 -21.22 9.03 -14.62
CA ARG A 513 -21.57 7.81 -15.36
C ARG A 513 -22.55 8.15 -16.50
N PRO A 514 -22.45 7.50 -17.66
CA PRO A 514 -23.47 7.55 -18.69
C PRO A 514 -24.81 7.09 -18.13
N GLU A 515 -25.74 8.02 -18.00
CA GLU A 515 -27.08 7.77 -17.48
C GLU A 515 -28.10 8.39 -18.41
N LEU A 516 -29.13 7.62 -18.77
CA LEU A 516 -30.25 8.15 -19.54
C LEU A 516 -31.27 8.74 -18.57
N ALA A 517 -31.33 10.07 -18.52
CA ALA A 517 -32.31 10.79 -17.71
C ALA A 517 -33.45 11.34 -18.57
N VAL A 518 -34.57 11.63 -17.93
CA VAL A 518 -35.64 12.42 -18.55
C VAL A 518 -35.23 13.90 -18.49
N ASP A 519 -35.11 14.55 -19.65
CA ASP A 519 -34.79 15.98 -19.74
C ASP A 519 -36.07 16.84 -19.70
N ALA A 520 -37.11 16.39 -20.40
CA ALA A 520 -38.38 17.08 -20.43
C ALA A 520 -39.52 16.16 -20.89
N VAL A 521 -40.72 16.41 -20.34
CA VAL A 521 -41.96 15.76 -20.78
C VAL A 521 -42.98 16.81 -21.19
N SER A 522 -43.62 16.61 -22.34
CA SER A 522 -44.66 17.48 -22.88
C SER A 522 -45.96 16.70 -23.09
N PRO A 523 -46.81 16.57 -22.05
CA PRO A 523 -48.09 15.88 -22.16
C PRO A 523 -49.09 16.70 -23.00
N ALA A 524 -49.90 16.01 -23.82
CA ALA A 524 -50.85 16.61 -24.75
C ALA A 524 -52.02 15.65 -24.99
N SER A 525 -53.18 16.19 -25.36
CA SER A 525 -54.35 15.37 -25.69
C SER A 525 -54.27 14.69 -27.06
N ASP A 526 -53.43 15.23 -27.95
CA ASP A 526 -53.16 14.67 -29.27
C ASP A 526 -51.84 13.90 -29.21
N PRO A 527 -51.81 12.58 -29.51
CA PRO A 527 -50.58 11.79 -29.49
C PRO A 527 -49.47 12.32 -30.41
N ASP A 528 -49.82 13.01 -31.51
CA ASP A 528 -48.82 13.60 -32.42
C ASP A 528 -48.17 14.88 -31.84
N ASP A 529 -48.77 15.50 -30.82
CA ASP A 529 -48.24 16.70 -30.13
C ASP A 529 -47.54 16.35 -28.80
N GLU A 530 -47.49 15.07 -28.44
CA GLU A 530 -47.01 14.59 -27.14
C GLU A 530 -45.64 13.92 -27.24
N TRP A 531 -44.71 14.28 -26.36
CA TRP A 531 -43.35 13.74 -26.40
C TRP A 531 -42.67 13.68 -25.03
N VAL A 532 -41.68 12.80 -24.93
CA VAL A 532 -40.66 12.75 -23.87
C VAL A 532 -39.29 12.94 -24.50
N ARG A 533 -38.44 13.77 -23.91
CA ARG A 533 -37.04 13.94 -24.32
C ARG A 533 -36.16 13.37 -23.24
N LEU A 534 -35.24 12.51 -23.66
CA LEU A 534 -34.24 11.87 -22.82
C LEU A 534 -32.88 12.46 -23.16
N VAL A 535 -31.98 12.48 -22.19
CA VAL A 535 -30.62 13.02 -22.33
C VAL A 535 -29.63 12.06 -21.68
N ASN A 536 -28.47 11.89 -22.30
CA ASN A 536 -27.31 11.29 -21.63
C ASN A 536 -26.63 12.36 -20.77
N THR A 537 -26.79 12.28 -19.45
CA THR A 537 -26.20 13.24 -18.49
C THR A 537 -24.74 12.94 -18.15
N GLY A 538 -24.21 11.80 -18.61
CA GLY A 538 -22.84 11.38 -18.34
C GLY A 538 -21.81 11.90 -19.34
N GLU A 539 -20.54 11.63 -19.05
CA GLU A 539 -19.40 12.12 -19.83
C GLU A 539 -18.94 11.15 -20.96
N ALA A 540 -19.47 9.93 -21.00
CA ALA A 540 -19.17 8.92 -22.02
C ALA A 540 -20.41 8.52 -22.83
N SER A 541 -20.21 7.88 -23.99
CA SER A 541 -21.30 7.52 -24.90
C SER A 541 -22.11 6.33 -24.36
N LEU A 542 -23.43 6.49 -24.26
CA LEU A 542 -24.36 5.46 -23.77
C LEU A 542 -25.01 4.69 -24.92
N ASP A 543 -25.03 3.36 -24.85
CA ASP A 543 -25.79 2.51 -25.79
C ASP A 543 -27.19 2.22 -25.24
N VAL A 544 -28.20 2.84 -25.85
CA VAL A 544 -29.60 2.68 -25.43
C VAL A 544 -30.37 1.69 -26.29
N ALA A 545 -29.69 0.92 -27.16
CA ALA A 545 -30.36 -0.12 -27.93
C ALA A 545 -30.96 -1.19 -27.01
N GLY A 546 -32.25 -1.50 -27.19
CA GLY A 546 -32.98 -2.47 -26.36
C GLY A 546 -33.52 -1.90 -25.05
N TRP A 547 -33.16 -0.66 -24.68
CA TRP A 547 -33.71 0.02 -23.51
C TRP A 547 -35.19 0.34 -23.75
N SER A 548 -35.96 0.46 -22.67
CA SER A 548 -37.38 0.80 -22.75
C SER A 548 -37.73 2.04 -21.95
N VAL A 549 -38.65 2.85 -22.46
CA VAL A 549 -39.29 3.94 -21.73
C VAL A 549 -40.78 3.64 -21.63
N GLY A 550 -41.34 3.76 -20.44
CA GLY A 550 -42.72 3.38 -20.17
C GLY A 550 -43.37 4.17 -19.05
N THR A 551 -44.59 3.77 -18.72
CA THR A 551 -45.46 4.42 -17.73
C THR A 551 -45.98 3.42 -16.70
N ASP A 552 -46.49 3.93 -15.59
CA ASP A 552 -47.13 3.18 -14.51
C ASP A 552 -48.38 2.39 -14.96
N ASP A 553 -49.03 2.83 -16.03
CA ASP A 553 -50.18 2.17 -16.67
C ASP A 553 -49.78 1.01 -17.62
N GLY A 554 -48.48 0.70 -17.72
CA GLY A 554 -47.94 -0.45 -18.43
C GLY A 554 -47.70 -0.24 -19.93
N ASP A 555 -47.75 1.00 -20.41
CA ASP A 555 -47.32 1.34 -21.77
C ASP A 555 -45.79 1.41 -21.82
N SER A 556 -45.15 0.82 -22.85
CA SER A 556 -43.69 0.78 -22.99
C SER A 556 -43.24 0.82 -24.46
N TYR A 557 -42.22 1.62 -24.76
CA TYR A 557 -41.52 1.70 -26.03
C TYR A 557 -40.10 1.19 -25.86
N ILE A 558 -39.61 0.38 -26.81
CA ILE A 558 -38.24 -0.15 -26.81
C ILE A 558 -37.44 0.53 -27.92
N PHE A 559 -36.25 1.03 -27.58
CA PHE A 559 -35.33 1.66 -28.52
C PHE A 559 -34.58 0.63 -29.37
N GLY A 560 -34.30 0.99 -30.62
CA GLY A 560 -33.67 0.11 -31.62
C GLY A 560 -34.68 -0.66 -32.47
N ASP A 561 -34.20 -1.28 -33.54
CA ASP A 561 -35.02 -2.03 -34.51
C ASP A 561 -34.96 -3.56 -34.30
N GLY A 562 -34.31 -4.00 -33.21
CA GLY A 562 -34.06 -5.41 -32.92
C GLY A 562 -33.03 -6.07 -33.84
N SER A 563 -32.30 -5.31 -34.67
CA SER A 563 -31.19 -5.81 -35.49
C SER A 563 -29.96 -6.19 -34.67
N GLY A 564 -29.83 -5.63 -33.46
CA GLY A 564 -28.63 -5.72 -32.64
C GLY A 564 -27.58 -4.65 -32.94
N ASP A 565 -27.85 -3.72 -33.87
CA ASP A 565 -26.98 -2.57 -34.08
C ASP A 565 -27.07 -1.59 -32.89
N PRO A 566 -25.93 -1.04 -32.41
CA PRO A 566 -25.91 -0.16 -31.24
C PRO A 566 -26.57 1.19 -31.54
N LEU A 567 -27.28 1.74 -30.55
CA LEU A 567 -27.87 3.07 -30.60
C LEU A 567 -27.16 3.95 -29.57
N ARG A 568 -26.11 4.65 -30.03
CA ARG A 568 -25.21 5.43 -29.18
C ARG A 568 -25.70 6.87 -29.02
N LEU A 569 -25.70 7.36 -27.79
CA LEU A 569 -25.88 8.76 -27.40
C LEU A 569 -24.59 9.26 -26.79
N ASP A 570 -23.96 10.26 -27.40
CA ASP A 570 -22.79 10.92 -26.82
C ASP A 570 -23.19 11.76 -25.58
N ALA A 571 -22.19 12.26 -24.85
CA ALA A 571 -22.41 13.13 -23.68
C ALA A 571 -23.26 14.37 -24.05
N ASP A 572 -24.23 14.70 -23.20
CA ASP A 572 -25.24 15.75 -23.40
C ASP A 572 -26.13 15.58 -24.65
N GLU A 573 -26.03 14.45 -25.37
CA GLU A 573 -26.88 14.18 -26.53
C GLU A 573 -28.29 13.79 -26.07
N THR A 574 -29.29 14.27 -26.80
CA THR A 574 -30.70 14.05 -26.48
C THR A 574 -31.37 13.19 -27.54
N LEU A 575 -32.39 12.43 -27.13
CA LEU A 575 -33.35 11.81 -28.05
C LEU A 575 -34.76 12.21 -27.65
N THR A 576 -35.64 12.43 -28.62
CA THR A 576 -37.04 12.79 -28.37
C THR A 576 -37.97 11.70 -28.90
N LEU A 577 -38.73 11.06 -28.02
CA LEU A 577 -39.76 10.09 -28.38
C LEU A 577 -41.15 10.76 -28.41
N THR A 578 -41.72 10.85 -29.60
CA THR A 578 -43.10 11.31 -29.83
C THR A 578 -44.06 10.12 -29.83
N THR A 579 -45.18 10.23 -29.13
CA THR A 579 -46.19 9.14 -29.01
C THR A 579 -46.84 8.80 -30.36
N GLY A 580 -47.03 9.79 -31.20
CA GLY A 580 -47.70 9.70 -32.49
C GLY A 580 -46.91 9.04 -33.62
N THR A 581 -47.27 9.36 -34.86
CA THR A 581 -46.67 8.76 -36.06
C THR A 581 -45.70 9.70 -36.76
N GLY A 582 -44.57 9.16 -37.24
CA GLY A 582 -43.55 9.92 -37.96
C GLY A 582 -42.50 9.03 -38.59
N THR A 583 -41.40 9.63 -39.06
CA THR A 583 -40.24 8.91 -39.59
C THR A 583 -39.04 9.28 -38.75
N ALA A 584 -38.40 8.31 -38.11
CA ALA A 584 -37.25 8.57 -37.27
C ALA A 584 -36.08 9.14 -38.10
N VAL A 585 -35.59 10.32 -37.72
CA VAL A 585 -34.46 11.00 -38.37
C VAL A 585 -33.67 11.74 -37.29
N GLY A 586 -32.37 11.44 -37.17
CA GLY A 586 -31.53 12.05 -36.15
C GLY A 586 -31.96 11.61 -34.74
N ASP A 587 -32.25 12.58 -33.89
CA ASP A 587 -32.69 12.44 -32.50
C ASP A 587 -34.20 12.25 -32.33
N GLU A 588 -34.99 12.32 -33.41
CA GLU A 588 -36.46 12.16 -33.35
C GLU A 588 -36.90 10.70 -33.53
N TYR A 589 -37.64 10.18 -32.55
CA TYR A 589 -38.23 8.84 -32.52
C TYR A 589 -39.75 8.92 -32.41
N TYR A 590 -40.43 7.92 -32.97
CA TYR A 590 -41.88 7.86 -33.00
C TYR A 590 -42.37 6.49 -32.55
N TRP A 591 -43.26 6.45 -31.56
CA TRP A 591 -43.86 5.20 -31.08
C TRP A 591 -44.74 4.56 -32.16
N GLY A 592 -45.39 5.37 -33.00
CA GLY A 592 -46.21 4.87 -34.11
C GLY A 592 -47.35 3.97 -33.65
N ARG A 593 -47.85 4.25 -32.44
CA ARG A 593 -48.75 3.39 -31.70
C ARG A 593 -50.10 3.24 -32.41
N THR A 594 -50.58 2.01 -32.61
CA THR A 594 -51.86 1.72 -33.32
C THR A 594 -52.81 0.81 -32.55
N ASP A 595 -52.41 0.36 -31.36
CA ASP A 595 -53.10 -0.64 -30.54
C ASP A 595 -54.02 -0.04 -29.46
N ARG A 596 -53.91 1.26 -29.16
CA ARG A 596 -54.84 2.05 -28.32
C ARG A 596 -55.05 3.45 -28.92
N ASP A 597 -56.26 4.00 -28.74
CA ASP A 597 -56.59 5.40 -29.06
C ASP A 597 -56.39 6.28 -27.80
N GLY A 598 -55.34 7.11 -27.77
CA GLY A 598 -55.11 8.08 -26.67
C GLY A 598 -53.64 8.44 -26.46
N PRO A 599 -53.35 9.56 -25.76
CA PRO A 599 -51.98 9.95 -25.38
C PRO A 599 -51.41 8.99 -24.31
N VAL A 600 -50.08 8.95 -24.20
CA VAL A 600 -49.38 8.10 -23.21
C VAL A 600 -49.02 8.92 -21.97
N TRP A 601 -48.33 10.04 -22.15
CA TRP A 601 -47.76 10.81 -21.03
C TRP A 601 -48.82 11.64 -20.28
N ALA A 602 -49.90 12.07 -20.94
CA ALA A 602 -50.97 12.87 -20.36
C ALA A 602 -51.93 12.07 -19.46
N GLY A 603 -51.85 10.74 -19.53
CA GLY A 603 -52.61 9.82 -18.68
C GLY A 603 -51.78 9.17 -17.56
N ALA A 604 -50.45 9.33 -17.59
CA ALA A 604 -49.52 8.68 -16.68
C ALA A 604 -49.16 9.59 -15.51
N ASP A 605 -48.83 8.96 -14.37
CA ASP A 605 -48.28 9.66 -13.22
C ASP A 605 -46.74 9.62 -13.22
N GLU A 606 -46.12 8.72 -13.98
CA GLU A 606 -44.70 8.43 -13.90
C GLU A 606 -44.11 8.00 -15.26
N VAL A 607 -42.85 8.38 -15.51
CA VAL A 607 -42.02 7.89 -16.61
C VAL A 607 -40.91 7.02 -16.03
N THR A 608 -40.91 5.75 -16.42
CA THR A 608 -39.89 4.79 -16.02
C THR A 608 -39.03 4.42 -17.22
N ILE A 609 -37.72 4.54 -17.08
CA ILE A 609 -36.75 4.05 -18.05
C ILE A 609 -36.19 2.73 -17.52
N ARG A 610 -36.06 1.75 -18.40
CA ARG A 610 -35.40 0.47 -18.12
C ARG A 610 -34.31 0.20 -19.13
N ASP A 611 -33.20 -0.37 -18.69
CA ASP A 611 -32.14 -0.82 -19.58
C ASP A 611 -32.53 -2.06 -20.41
N ALA A 612 -31.57 -2.60 -21.15
CA ALA A 612 -31.75 -3.80 -21.97
C ALA A 612 -31.96 -5.09 -21.16
N THR A 613 -31.58 -5.14 -19.87
CA THR A 613 -31.84 -6.28 -18.97
C THR A 613 -33.22 -6.18 -18.32
N GLY A 614 -33.82 -4.98 -18.31
CA GLY A 614 -35.14 -4.68 -17.77
C GLY A 614 -35.11 -4.02 -16.39
N ASP A 615 -33.90 -3.71 -15.90
CA ASP A 615 -33.67 -3.02 -14.64
C ASP A 615 -34.05 -1.54 -14.79
N VAL A 616 -34.65 -0.95 -13.76
CA VAL A 616 -35.03 0.47 -13.79
C VAL A 616 -33.76 1.30 -13.69
N VAL A 617 -33.56 2.23 -14.62
CA VAL A 617 -32.39 3.13 -14.71
C VAL A 617 -32.73 4.59 -14.42
N ALA A 618 -33.99 4.99 -14.58
CA ALA A 618 -34.46 6.31 -14.15
C ALA A 618 -35.96 6.25 -13.94
N ASN A 619 -36.45 7.03 -12.99
CA ASN A 619 -37.86 7.10 -12.68
C ASN A 619 -38.28 8.53 -12.32
N GLU A 620 -39.16 9.15 -13.11
CA GLU A 620 -39.58 10.54 -12.93
C GLU A 620 -41.10 10.68 -12.84
N PHE A 621 -41.57 11.34 -11.79
CA PHE A 621 -42.99 11.66 -11.62
C PHE A 621 -43.41 12.80 -12.56
N ILE A 622 -44.39 12.53 -13.44
CA ILE A 622 -44.91 13.47 -14.44
C ILE A 622 -46.39 13.78 -14.28
N GLY A 623 -47.06 13.16 -13.31
CA GLY A 623 -48.47 13.37 -13.05
C GLY A 623 -48.78 14.85 -12.77
N THR A 624 -49.94 15.33 -13.24
CA THR A 624 -50.46 16.64 -12.78
C THR A 624 -50.60 16.59 -11.26
N PRO A 625 -49.90 17.44 -10.48
CA PRO A 625 -49.99 17.39 -9.04
C PRO A 625 -51.43 17.66 -8.64
N GLY A 626 -52.14 16.61 -8.22
CA GLY A 626 -53.44 16.77 -7.57
C GLY A 626 -53.22 17.51 -6.26
N ASP A 627 -53.52 18.81 -6.23
CA ASP A 627 -53.47 19.65 -5.02
C ASP A 627 -52.12 19.63 -4.25
N VAL A 628 -50.98 19.49 -4.93
CA VAL A 628 -49.67 19.71 -4.28
C VAL A 628 -49.37 21.22 -4.31
N ASP A 629 -49.51 21.89 -3.17
CA ASP A 629 -49.13 23.30 -3.02
C ASP A 629 -47.59 23.41 -3.12
N PRO A 630 -47.03 24.06 -4.16
CA PRO A 630 -45.58 24.20 -4.32
C PRO A 630 -44.92 25.03 -3.21
N GLY A 631 -45.70 25.64 -2.30
CA GLY A 631 -45.21 26.27 -1.08
C GLY A 631 -45.08 25.32 0.12
N LEU A 632 -45.43 24.03 -0.01
CA LEU A 632 -45.24 23.04 1.04
C LEU A 632 -43.88 22.34 0.93
N PRO A 633 -43.23 22.02 2.07
CA PRO A 633 -42.03 21.21 2.09
C PRO A 633 -42.27 19.79 1.57
N ASP A 634 -41.33 19.31 0.76
CA ASP A 634 -41.28 17.95 0.26
C ASP A 634 -40.86 16.99 1.38
N TYR A 635 -41.56 15.87 1.52
CA TYR A 635 -41.26 14.89 2.55
C TYR A 635 -40.42 13.77 1.95
N ARG A 636 -39.13 13.74 2.28
CA ARG A 636 -38.21 12.68 1.88
C ARG A 636 -38.05 11.66 3.00
N LEU A 637 -38.40 10.42 2.71
CA LEU A 637 -38.21 9.28 3.62
C LEU A 637 -36.73 9.06 3.95
N VAL A 638 -35.86 9.23 2.95
CA VAL A 638 -34.41 9.15 3.08
C VAL A 638 -33.76 10.13 2.09
N THR A 639 -32.62 10.69 2.44
CA THR A 639 -31.80 11.48 1.51
C THR A 639 -30.88 10.59 0.69
N ASP A 640 -30.67 10.94 -0.57
CA ASP A 640 -29.76 10.21 -1.46
C ASP A 640 -28.30 10.32 -0.98
N VAL A 641 -27.56 9.23 -1.15
CA VAL A 641 -26.10 9.17 -0.97
C VAL A 641 -25.52 8.94 -2.36
N ARG A 642 -24.31 9.45 -2.62
CA ARG A 642 -23.67 9.29 -3.93
C ARG A 642 -23.35 7.82 -4.22
N ASP A 643 -23.38 7.43 -5.49
CA ASP A 643 -23.24 6.02 -5.91
C ASP A 643 -21.89 5.37 -5.58
N HIS A 644 -20.86 6.19 -5.34
CA HIS A 644 -19.53 5.72 -4.90
C HIS A 644 -19.39 5.63 -3.36
N TRP A 645 -20.49 5.72 -2.60
CA TRP A 645 -20.52 5.56 -1.14
C TRP A 645 -21.28 4.30 -0.77
N PHE A 646 -20.54 3.30 -0.32
CA PHE A 646 -21.08 1.99 0.00
C PHE A 646 -21.25 1.84 1.51
N PRO A 647 -22.47 1.60 2.01
CA PRO A 647 -22.72 1.53 3.43
C PRO A 647 -22.10 0.26 4.03
N LEU A 648 -21.44 0.44 5.17
CA LEU A 648 -20.93 -0.62 6.02
C LEU A 648 -21.81 -0.73 7.26
N ARG A 649 -22.52 -1.85 7.41
CA ARG A 649 -23.37 -2.10 8.59
C ARG A 649 -22.55 -2.76 9.67
N MET A 650 -22.74 -2.33 10.91
CA MET A 650 -22.13 -3.00 12.05
C MET A 650 -22.91 -4.28 12.40
N ARG A 651 -22.21 -5.40 12.59
CA ARG A 651 -22.77 -6.70 12.98
C ARG A 651 -21.82 -7.42 13.93
N ALA A 652 -22.37 -8.16 14.90
CA ALA A 652 -21.59 -9.08 15.72
C ALA A 652 -21.30 -10.39 14.96
N ALA A 653 -20.04 -10.80 14.91
CA ALA A 653 -19.60 -12.09 14.42
C ALA A 653 -20.17 -13.21 15.31
N GLY A 654 -20.61 -14.31 14.69
CA GLY A 654 -21.17 -15.46 15.42
C GLY A 654 -22.60 -15.28 15.99
N ALA A 655 -23.25 -14.13 15.79
CA ALA A 655 -24.65 -13.95 16.16
C ALA A 655 -25.55 -14.92 15.36
N ALA A 656 -26.08 -15.96 16.03
CA ALA A 656 -27.14 -16.78 15.48
C ALA A 656 -28.34 -15.89 15.12
N ALA A 657 -29.05 -16.22 14.03
CA ALA A 657 -30.21 -15.46 13.56
C ALA A 657 -31.31 -15.23 14.63
N ASP A 658 -31.29 -16.01 15.72
CA ASP A 658 -32.25 -15.97 16.82
C ASP A 658 -31.81 -15.16 18.08
N GLY A 659 -30.73 -14.38 18.02
CA GLY A 659 -30.45 -13.32 19.00
C GLY A 659 -29.96 -13.74 20.40
N ASP A 660 -29.69 -15.03 20.64
CA ASP A 660 -29.30 -15.57 21.96
C ASP A 660 -27.77 -15.82 22.13
N ALA A 661 -26.93 -15.42 21.17
CA ALA A 661 -25.48 -15.56 21.29
C ALA A 661 -24.87 -14.39 22.10
N ALA A 662 -24.15 -14.71 23.17
CA ALA A 662 -23.30 -13.75 23.86
C ALA A 662 -22.12 -13.39 22.93
N TRP A 663 -22.05 -12.12 22.52
CA TRP A 663 -20.94 -11.55 21.76
C TRP A 663 -20.06 -10.72 22.69
N GLU A 664 -18.76 -10.68 22.42
CA GLU A 664 -17.81 -9.77 23.04
C GLU A 664 -17.54 -8.57 22.13
N ILE A 665 -17.08 -7.44 22.67
CA ILE A 665 -16.84 -6.22 21.89
C ILE A 665 -15.87 -6.48 20.72
N GLY A 666 -14.92 -7.40 20.88
CA GLY A 666 -13.99 -7.82 19.82
C GLY A 666 -14.61 -8.65 18.68
N ASP A 667 -15.90 -9.01 18.78
CA ASP A 667 -16.63 -9.72 17.73
C ASP A 667 -17.34 -8.77 16.75
N LEU A 668 -17.28 -7.44 16.96
CA LEU A 668 -17.96 -6.48 16.08
C LEU A 668 -17.22 -6.34 14.74
N ARG A 669 -17.97 -6.42 13.65
CA ARG A 669 -17.51 -6.25 12.27
C ARG A 669 -18.37 -5.25 11.52
N PHE A 670 -17.76 -4.49 10.64
CA PHE A 670 -18.44 -3.72 9.59
C PHE A 670 -18.55 -4.58 8.34
N GLU A 671 -19.78 -4.95 7.97
CA GLU A 671 -20.05 -5.71 6.74
C GLU A 671 -20.48 -4.76 5.62
N LEU A 672 -19.81 -4.86 4.47
CA LEU A 672 -20.26 -4.19 3.25
C LEU A 672 -21.69 -4.61 2.93
N SER A 673 -22.56 -3.61 2.82
CA SER A 673 -24.00 -3.76 2.70
C SER A 673 -24.54 -3.00 1.50
N ARG A 674 -25.75 -3.39 1.10
CA ARG A 674 -26.49 -2.77 -0.01
C ARG A 674 -27.63 -1.93 0.57
N LEU A 675 -27.78 -0.70 0.09
CA LEU A 675 -28.99 0.09 0.33
C LEU A 675 -30.12 -0.53 -0.51
N LEU A 676 -31.16 -1.03 0.15
CA LEU A 676 -32.25 -1.80 -0.47
C LEU A 676 -33.28 -0.95 -1.24
N ASP A 677 -33.17 0.38 -1.20
CA ASP A 677 -34.16 1.34 -1.72
C ASP A 677 -33.56 2.30 -2.78
N ALA A 678 -32.42 1.99 -3.38
CA ALA A 678 -31.93 2.76 -4.52
C ALA A 678 -32.73 2.35 -5.77
N ASP A 679 -33.75 3.14 -6.11
CA ASP A 679 -34.25 3.27 -7.48
C ASP A 679 -33.41 4.41 -8.09
N PRO A 680 -32.52 4.14 -9.06
CA PRO A 680 -32.55 3.03 -10.01
C PRO A 680 -31.35 2.09 -9.89
N GLY A 681 -31.48 1.02 -9.12
CA GLY A 681 -30.48 -0.05 -9.02
C GLY A 681 -29.58 0.05 -7.78
N ILE A 682 -28.99 -1.09 -7.39
CA ILE A 682 -28.09 -1.15 -6.22
C ILE A 682 -26.65 -0.96 -6.71
N PRO A 683 -25.97 0.14 -6.35
CA PRO A 683 -24.56 0.34 -6.71
C PRO A 683 -23.69 -0.77 -6.11
N GLU A 684 -22.81 -1.35 -6.92
CA GLU A 684 -21.75 -2.25 -6.49
C GLU A 684 -20.39 -1.53 -6.56
N PRO A 685 -19.45 -1.81 -5.63
CA PRO A 685 -18.11 -1.27 -5.71
C PRO A 685 -17.44 -1.66 -7.03
N ALA A 686 -16.73 -0.71 -7.63
CA ALA A 686 -16.01 -0.93 -8.89
C ALA A 686 -14.54 -1.33 -8.67
N GLY A 687 -13.99 -1.07 -7.49
CA GLY A 687 -12.59 -1.36 -7.16
C GLY A 687 -12.36 -2.71 -6.48
N GLU A 688 -11.08 -3.06 -6.33
CA GLU A 688 -10.60 -4.31 -5.73
C GLU A 688 -10.48 -4.22 -4.19
N VAL A 689 -10.50 -3.02 -3.60
CA VAL A 689 -10.36 -2.84 -2.15
C VAL A 689 -11.69 -3.11 -1.44
N LEU A 690 -12.82 -2.71 -2.02
CA LEU A 690 -14.16 -2.91 -1.46
C LEU A 690 -14.80 -4.19 -2.00
N GLU A 691 -14.16 -5.33 -1.73
CA GLU A 691 -14.61 -6.62 -2.24
C GLU A 691 -16.03 -6.99 -1.74
N PRO A 692 -16.88 -7.60 -2.60
CA PRO A 692 -18.18 -8.10 -2.18
C PRO A 692 -18.08 -9.07 -0.99
N GLY A 693 -18.73 -8.71 0.12
CA GLY A 693 -18.71 -9.52 1.34
C GLY A 693 -17.61 -9.17 2.35
N LEU A 694 -16.87 -8.08 2.12
CA LEU A 694 -15.89 -7.50 3.05
C LEU A 694 -16.45 -7.40 4.49
N LYS A 695 -15.63 -7.82 5.47
CA LYS A 695 -15.91 -7.75 6.91
C LYS A 695 -14.77 -7.10 7.68
N LEU A 696 -14.81 -5.79 7.78
CA LEU A 696 -13.79 -5.03 8.49
C LEU A 696 -13.95 -5.17 10.01
N TYR A 697 -12.86 -5.38 10.74
CA TYR A 697 -12.85 -5.32 12.21
C TYR A 697 -13.21 -3.89 12.69
N ASP A 698 -13.99 -3.76 13.77
CA ASP A 698 -14.43 -2.45 14.27
C ASP A 698 -13.22 -1.57 14.63
N GLU A 699 -12.21 -2.15 15.27
CA GLU A 699 -10.98 -1.47 15.69
C GLU A 699 -10.18 -0.84 14.55
N GLU A 700 -10.25 -1.37 13.33
CA GLU A 700 -9.52 -0.85 12.17
C GLU A 700 -10.07 0.50 11.70
N LEU A 701 -11.37 0.71 11.90
CA LEU A 701 -12.01 1.94 11.49
C LEU A 701 -12.00 2.95 12.63
N THR A 702 -10.91 3.69 12.80
CA THR A 702 -10.86 4.73 13.84
C THR A 702 -11.73 5.95 13.52
N ARG A 703 -11.86 6.89 14.46
CA ARG A 703 -12.49 8.22 14.21
C ARG A 703 -11.83 9.03 13.10
N ALA A 704 -10.55 8.78 12.84
CA ALA A 704 -9.84 9.44 11.76
C ALA A 704 -10.21 8.84 10.38
N GLY A 705 -10.93 7.72 10.35
CA GLY A 705 -11.13 6.90 9.17
C GLY A 705 -9.85 6.15 8.77
N LEU A 706 -9.98 5.36 7.72
CA LEU A 706 -8.92 4.56 7.13
C LEU A 706 -8.89 4.85 5.63
N ALA A 707 -7.72 5.16 5.08
CA ALA A 707 -7.51 5.34 3.65
C ALA A 707 -6.68 4.18 3.14
N VAL A 708 -7.17 3.51 2.10
CA VAL A 708 -6.47 2.42 1.42
C VAL A 708 -6.23 2.85 -0.03
N THR A 709 -4.99 2.72 -0.48
CA THR A 709 -4.60 2.99 -1.87
C THR A 709 -4.02 1.74 -2.50
N ARG A 710 -4.24 1.55 -3.80
CA ARG A 710 -3.57 0.55 -4.62
C ARG A 710 -2.75 1.26 -5.70
N SER A 711 -1.52 0.84 -5.91
CA SER A 711 -0.57 1.46 -6.85
C SER A 711 0.37 0.42 -7.45
N TYR A 712 0.86 0.69 -8.66
CA TYR A 712 1.96 -0.05 -9.24
C TYR A 712 3.30 0.44 -8.68
N GLN A 713 4.18 -0.50 -8.38
CA GLN A 713 5.50 -0.26 -7.81
C GLN A 713 6.57 -0.92 -8.66
N LEU A 714 7.66 -0.21 -8.91
CA LEU A 714 8.79 -0.67 -9.71
C LEU A 714 10.10 -0.48 -8.94
N ALA A 715 10.84 -1.56 -8.74
CA ALA A 715 12.13 -1.53 -8.08
C ALA A 715 13.19 -2.32 -8.84
N ARG A 716 14.45 -1.93 -8.63
CA ARG A 716 15.60 -2.73 -9.04
C ARG A 716 16.26 -3.33 -7.81
N TRP A 717 16.45 -4.64 -7.84
CA TRP A 717 17.00 -5.37 -6.70
C TRP A 717 18.53 -5.44 -6.71
N ILE A 718 19.11 -5.89 -5.60
CA ILE A 718 20.56 -6.00 -5.41
C ILE A 718 21.23 -6.94 -6.42
N GLY A 719 20.52 -7.98 -6.89
CA GLY A 719 20.96 -8.87 -7.96
C GLY A 719 20.88 -8.26 -9.37
N GLY A 720 20.26 -7.08 -9.49
CA GLY A 720 20.07 -6.37 -10.75
C GLY A 720 18.77 -6.71 -11.48
N SER A 721 17.97 -7.66 -10.97
CA SER A 721 16.60 -7.96 -11.41
C SER A 721 15.69 -6.74 -11.22
N THR A 722 14.63 -6.68 -12.03
CA THR A 722 13.61 -5.63 -11.96
C THR A 722 12.31 -6.29 -11.53
N HIS A 723 11.66 -5.69 -10.54
CA HIS A 723 10.43 -6.17 -9.93
C HIS A 723 9.35 -5.12 -10.13
N LEU A 724 8.21 -5.52 -10.68
CA LEU A 724 7.05 -4.66 -10.95
C LEU A 724 5.83 -5.34 -10.34
N TRP A 725 5.17 -4.73 -9.36
CA TRP A 725 4.01 -5.34 -8.69
C TRP A 725 2.92 -4.30 -8.44
N SER A 726 1.69 -4.76 -8.24
CA SER A 726 0.64 -3.95 -7.62
C SER A 726 0.63 -4.24 -6.12
N GLY A 727 0.56 -3.19 -5.30
CA GLY A 727 0.45 -3.30 -3.85
C GLY A 727 -0.59 -2.33 -3.29
N ARG A 728 -1.14 -2.69 -2.14
CA ARG A 728 -2.04 -1.88 -1.31
C ARG A 728 -1.25 -1.17 -0.22
N ARG A 729 -1.75 -0.03 0.21
CA ARG A 729 -1.25 0.68 1.38
C ARG A 729 -2.41 1.20 2.20
N ALA A 730 -2.46 0.80 3.47
CA ALA A 730 -3.37 1.34 4.46
C ALA A 730 -2.73 2.52 5.22
N GLY A 731 -3.53 3.53 5.53
CA GLY A 731 -3.08 4.70 6.25
C GLY A 731 -4.23 5.46 6.90
N ILE A 732 -3.90 6.46 7.70
CA ILE A 732 -4.90 7.24 8.43
C ILE A 732 -5.76 8.02 7.43
N GLY A 733 -7.09 7.97 7.63
CA GLY A 733 -8.06 8.71 6.85
C GLY A 733 -8.02 10.23 7.06
N ARG A 734 -9.10 10.92 6.66
CA ARG A 734 -9.18 12.40 6.68
C ARG A 734 -9.95 12.98 7.88
N GLY A 735 -10.32 12.17 8.86
CA GLY A 735 -11.18 12.57 9.98
C GLY A 735 -12.61 12.05 9.86
N GLU A 736 -13.48 12.58 10.72
CA GLU A 736 -14.90 12.24 10.77
C GLU A 736 -15.61 12.69 9.48
N GLY A 737 -16.38 11.77 8.89
CA GLY A 737 -17.15 12.02 7.67
C GLY A 737 -18.62 12.27 8.00
N SER A 738 -19.29 13.08 7.18
CA SER A 738 -20.75 13.14 7.17
C SER A 738 -21.23 12.73 5.79
N SER A 739 -22.05 11.68 5.75
CA SER A 739 -22.69 11.17 4.54
C SER A 739 -23.80 12.09 4.03
N GLY A 740 -24.32 12.96 4.90
CA GLY A 740 -25.55 13.69 4.63
C GLY A 740 -26.81 12.83 4.75
N LEU A 741 -26.66 11.52 5.01
CA LEU A 741 -27.77 10.58 5.18
C LEU A 741 -28.67 11.01 6.33
N ARG A 742 -29.94 11.21 6.01
CA ARG A 742 -30.99 11.57 6.97
C ARG A 742 -32.26 10.80 6.61
N PHE A 743 -33.03 10.48 7.63
CA PHE A 743 -34.33 9.82 7.50
C PHE A 743 -35.45 10.80 7.89
N ASP A 744 -36.61 10.66 7.26
CA ASP A 744 -37.84 11.41 7.56
C ASP A 744 -37.63 12.94 7.56
N VAL A 745 -37.10 13.46 6.46
CA VAL A 745 -36.73 14.88 6.31
C VAL A 745 -37.81 15.64 5.54
N LEU A 746 -38.18 16.81 6.06
CA LEU A 746 -38.93 17.82 5.32
C LEU A 746 -37.94 18.76 4.62
N GLN A 747 -37.88 18.69 3.29
CA GLN A 747 -37.10 19.59 2.46
C GLN A 747 -37.96 20.80 2.08
N GLU A 748 -37.51 22.00 2.46
CA GLU A 748 -38.23 23.21 2.06
C GLU A 748 -38.24 23.33 0.53
N PRO A 749 -39.36 23.80 -0.08
CA PRO A 749 -39.44 23.95 -1.52
C PRO A 749 -38.36 24.96 -1.95
N ASP A 750 -37.67 24.65 -3.05
CA ASP A 750 -36.64 25.52 -3.62
C ASP A 750 -37.32 26.76 -4.21
N VAL A 751 -37.60 27.74 -3.36
CA VAL A 751 -38.16 29.03 -3.77
C VAL A 751 -37.02 29.78 -4.44
N GLY A 752 -36.81 29.49 -5.72
CA GLY A 752 -35.72 30.03 -6.53
C GLY A 752 -35.44 31.49 -6.17
N ASP A 753 -34.22 31.72 -5.69
CA ASP A 753 -33.73 33.04 -5.34
C ASP A 753 -33.90 33.98 -6.54
N ALA A 754 -34.95 34.78 -6.47
CA ALA A 754 -35.09 36.00 -7.27
C ALA A 754 -34.11 37.10 -6.80
N ASP A 755 -33.14 36.80 -5.93
CA ASP A 755 -32.11 37.75 -5.50
C ASP A 755 -30.72 37.09 -5.47
N GLY A 756 -29.84 37.54 -6.37
CA GLY A 756 -28.55 36.91 -6.65
C GLY A 756 -27.49 37.15 -5.58
N SER A 757 -27.45 36.32 -4.54
CA SER A 757 -26.29 36.22 -3.64
C SER A 757 -25.95 34.78 -3.28
N ARG A 758 -25.11 34.14 -4.12
CA ARG A 758 -24.37 32.93 -3.73
C ARG A 758 -23.28 33.29 -2.72
N GLU A 759 -23.48 32.98 -1.44
CA GLU A 759 -22.38 32.64 -0.54
C GLU A 759 -22.14 31.13 -0.63
N GLY A 760 -20.93 30.75 -1.06
CA GLY A 760 -20.49 29.37 -1.13
C GLY A 760 -19.95 28.86 0.21
N GLY A 761 -20.09 27.56 0.43
CA GLY A 761 -19.39 26.83 1.48
C GLY A 761 -20.04 25.49 1.81
N GLY A 762 -19.50 24.40 1.28
CA GLY A 762 -19.91 23.03 1.62
C GLY A 762 -19.08 21.96 0.91
N LEU A 763 -17.97 21.59 1.57
CA LEU A 763 -17.05 20.44 1.44
C LEU A 763 -16.50 20.00 0.06
#